data_AF-A0A1Q9EXP4-F1
#
_entry.id   AF-A0A1Q9EXP4-F1
#
_cell.length_a   1.000
_cell.length_b   1.000
_cell.length_c   1.000
_cell.angle_alpha   90.00
_cell.angle_beta   90.00
_cell.angle_gamma   90.00
#
_symmetry.space_group_name_H-M   'P 1'
#
loop_
_entity.id
_entity.type
_entity.pdbx_description
1 polymer ?
#
loop_
_entity_poly.entity_id
_entity_poly.type
_entity_poly.pdbx_seq_one_letter_code
_entity_poly.pdbx_strand_id
1 'polypeptide(L)'
;MEPRLVCPSCESANLRLCSALAVLAVYVLLRIGDLEALVGESSVRITTMDIFTNTATVAIAATATLVITSCEATVLRCDGFLQRLILFILVSHCFGPSFGLKAALFNIGGGKSLAWCGEEPKATSRPSGSMSEIGPALSNCCSACGEPEPHEQQFVASMRVVDDAPDAAAQTEEVGSMRAYEDAGDAESTSAEEGVWSPPEMCVYRSDLTQQSSREELMRAISMRKSLRRAARIWRSRPPALSLEKRARLYDASSPTAAFDVFLSHTWLTDGRLKALSLLIRFGWPTLLLGWLIGAAISFPLCLTGILPQFRSTRMVLDSEPEVPDAYWVLICCAAGAMLGLLAFPYLPSRSDRCFLDFVSISQTDERLMQEGIDNIGNFLAATAELRVLWSEPYLTRIWCIFELAAFRKMNPTGKIRVVPLLVDAACSQVFLFVVLAAIAYPSIRGSFRSRNAGFLAIISFVCLAFGAAMVRVIVQCQRCVQKMIFQLSTFDVTTLQCSKQRDKESIHAAIVHWYGSLDAFTAHVRGPFRVEVLTLMRSEGIIPFGYILVGLASAAALPLGNLVSLLLVGASWEGWLTYALTFLVALDMIWFPSAVFLTITACEYVLWSEQKCKMCRYSAIGVMFAFLMLAGIAASSLALNSWVGVLSWLCVATVFAGFSWRISKACAMAYRELEE
;
A
#
# COMPACT_ATOMS: atom_id res chain seq x y z
N MET A 1 -12.78 16.55 -47.52
CA MET A 1 -12.69 15.12 -47.13
C MET A 1 -14.08 14.71 -46.70
N GLU A 2 -14.78 13.94 -47.54
CA GLU A 2 -16.03 13.31 -47.12
C GLU A 2 -15.70 12.19 -46.11
N PRO A 3 -16.46 12.05 -45.00
CA PRO A 3 -16.26 10.95 -44.08
C PRO A 3 -16.59 9.64 -44.80
N ARG A 4 -15.63 8.70 -44.82
CA ARG A 4 -15.90 7.34 -45.29
C ARG A 4 -16.96 6.73 -44.38
N LEU A 5 -18.18 6.58 -44.91
CA LEU A 5 -19.26 5.86 -44.26
C LEU A 5 -18.81 4.41 -44.02
N VAL A 6 -18.52 4.09 -42.76
CA VAL A 6 -18.23 2.73 -42.32
C VAL A 6 -19.48 1.88 -42.54
N CYS A 7 -19.30 0.65 -43.02
CA CYS A 7 -20.41 -0.26 -43.28
C CYS A 7 -21.17 -0.56 -41.96
N PRO A 8 -22.50 -0.37 -41.90
CA PRO A 8 -23.31 -0.56 -40.68
C PRO A 8 -23.20 -1.96 -40.06
N SER A 9 -22.85 -2.97 -40.87
CA SER A 9 -22.68 -4.35 -40.41
C SER A 9 -21.46 -4.53 -39.51
N CYS A 10 -20.32 -3.91 -39.85
CA CYS A 10 -19.10 -3.95 -39.03
C CYS A 10 -19.27 -3.22 -37.69
N GLU A 11 -20.03 -2.13 -37.70
CA GLU A 11 -20.33 -1.33 -36.50
C GLU A 11 -21.12 -2.15 -35.47
N SER A 12 -22.10 -2.93 -35.93
CA SER A 12 -22.91 -3.79 -35.05
C SER A 12 -22.13 -4.96 -34.42
N ALA A 13 -21.16 -5.53 -35.14
CA ALA A 13 -20.36 -6.65 -34.66
C ALA A 13 -19.33 -6.21 -33.61
N ASN A 14 -18.64 -5.09 -33.85
CA ASN A 14 -17.68 -4.52 -32.90
C ASN A 14 -18.36 -4.08 -31.61
N LEU A 15 -19.56 -3.50 -31.69
CA LEU A 15 -20.32 -3.07 -30.51
C LEU A 15 -20.70 -4.27 -29.63
N ARG A 16 -21.18 -5.36 -30.22
CA ARG A 16 -21.54 -6.58 -29.48
C ARG A 16 -20.34 -7.22 -28.79
N LEU A 17 -19.19 -7.29 -29.48
CA LEU A 17 -17.95 -7.84 -28.91
C LEU A 17 -17.43 -6.99 -27.76
N CYS A 18 -17.43 -5.65 -27.91
CA CYS A 18 -16.99 -4.74 -26.85
C CYS A 18 -17.90 -4.83 -25.61
N SER A 19 -19.23 -4.89 -25.80
CA SER A 19 -20.16 -5.10 -24.70
C SER A 19 -19.95 -6.44 -24.00
N ALA A 20 -19.69 -7.52 -24.75
CA ALA A 20 -19.42 -8.84 -24.17
C ALA A 20 -18.11 -8.86 -23.35
N LEU A 21 -17.05 -8.21 -23.84
CA LEU A 21 -15.77 -8.10 -23.13
C LEU A 21 -15.90 -7.27 -21.84
N ALA A 22 -16.65 -6.16 -21.89
CA ALA A 22 -16.93 -5.36 -20.69
C ALA A 22 -17.71 -6.15 -19.64
N VAL A 23 -18.75 -6.90 -20.05
CA VAL A 23 -19.53 -7.77 -19.16
C VAL A 23 -18.67 -8.89 -18.57
N LEU A 24 -17.78 -9.51 -19.38
CA LEU A 24 -16.88 -10.56 -18.90
C LEU A 24 -15.86 -10.03 -17.89
N ALA A 25 -15.28 -8.85 -18.14
CA ALA A 25 -14.37 -8.21 -17.20
C ALA A 25 -15.07 -7.88 -15.86
N VAL A 26 -16.29 -7.36 -15.92
CA VAL A 26 -17.12 -7.12 -14.72
C VAL A 26 -17.42 -8.42 -13.99
N TYR A 27 -17.80 -9.48 -14.70
CA TYR A 27 -18.08 -10.79 -14.12
C TYR A 27 -16.86 -11.39 -13.40
N VAL A 28 -15.68 -11.34 -14.03
CA VAL A 28 -14.43 -11.83 -13.44
C VAL A 28 -14.07 -11.05 -12.17
N LEU A 29 -14.18 -9.71 -12.20
CA LEU A 29 -13.89 -8.87 -11.04
C LEU A 29 -14.88 -9.09 -9.88
N LEU A 30 -16.17 -9.26 -10.18
CA LEU A 30 -17.17 -9.61 -9.17
C LEU A 30 -16.89 -10.98 -8.55
N ARG A 31 -16.48 -11.96 -9.36
CA ARG A 31 -16.09 -13.29 -8.87
C ARG A 31 -14.81 -13.29 -8.05
N ILE A 32 -13.86 -12.40 -8.33
CA ILE A 32 -12.66 -12.19 -7.48
C ILE A 32 -13.07 -11.65 -6.10
N GLY A 33 -14.05 -10.73 -6.05
CA GLY A 33 -14.62 -10.25 -4.79
C GLY A 33 -15.30 -11.36 -3.97
N ASP A 34 -16.07 -12.24 -4.63
CA ASP A 34 -16.67 -13.42 -3.99
C ASP A 34 -15.60 -14.41 -3.49
N LEU A 35 -14.50 -14.57 -4.24
CA LEU A 35 -13.36 -15.42 -3.89
C LEU A 35 -12.67 -14.96 -2.60
N GLU A 36 -12.50 -13.65 -2.39
CA GLU A 36 -11.97 -13.14 -1.12
C GLU A 36 -12.94 -13.35 0.06
N ALA A 37 -14.26 -13.27 -0.17
CA ALA A 37 -15.24 -13.61 0.86
C ALA A 37 -15.16 -15.09 1.25
N LEU A 38 -14.95 -15.98 0.27
CA LEU A 38 -14.72 -17.42 0.45
C LEU A 38 -13.35 -17.75 1.11
N VAL A 39 -12.30 -17.00 0.76
CA VAL A 39 -10.96 -17.15 1.35
C VAL A 39 -10.90 -16.55 2.76
N GLY A 40 -11.69 -15.53 3.05
CA GLY A 40 -11.79 -14.93 4.37
C GLY A 40 -12.42 -15.85 5.44
N GLU A 41 -13.24 -16.81 5.01
CA GLU A 41 -13.95 -17.74 5.91
C GLU A 41 -13.24 -19.10 6.10
N SER A 42 -12.22 -19.43 5.30
CA SER A 42 -11.55 -20.74 5.38
C SER A 42 -10.03 -20.61 5.55
N SER A 43 -9.47 -21.32 6.53
CA SER A 43 -8.03 -21.39 6.85
C SER A 43 -7.16 -22.05 5.77
N VAL A 44 -7.65 -22.13 4.54
CA VAL A 44 -6.92 -22.69 3.41
C VAL A 44 -5.89 -21.65 2.98
N ARG A 45 -4.60 -22.01 3.12
CA ARG A 45 -3.47 -21.26 2.56
C ARG A 45 -3.52 -21.30 1.03
N ILE A 46 -4.47 -20.60 0.42
CA ILE A 46 -4.40 -20.28 -1.00
C ILE A 46 -3.34 -19.19 -1.10
N THR A 47 -2.17 -19.57 -1.60
CA THR A 47 -1.10 -18.58 -1.82
C THR A 47 -1.55 -17.66 -2.95
N THR A 48 -1.22 -16.37 -2.87
CA THR A 48 -1.45 -15.37 -3.93
C THR A 48 -0.96 -15.85 -5.30
N MET A 49 -0.03 -16.81 -5.32
CA MET A 49 0.48 -17.52 -6.49
C MET A 49 -0.61 -18.31 -7.24
N ASP A 50 -1.50 -19.03 -6.55
CA ASP A 50 -2.57 -19.79 -7.21
C ASP A 50 -3.58 -18.84 -7.83
N ILE A 51 -3.88 -17.72 -7.17
CA ILE A 51 -4.79 -16.71 -7.71
C ILE A 51 -4.14 -15.99 -8.90
N PHE A 52 -2.89 -15.55 -8.81
CA PHE A 52 -2.25 -14.83 -9.93
C PHE A 52 -1.96 -15.75 -11.13
N THR A 53 -1.50 -16.97 -10.88
CA THR A 53 -1.27 -17.96 -11.95
C THR A 53 -2.59 -18.42 -12.53
N ASN A 54 -3.60 -18.76 -11.73
CA ASN A 54 -4.91 -19.13 -12.27
C ASN A 54 -5.62 -17.96 -12.93
N THR A 55 -5.47 -16.71 -12.46
CA THR A 55 -6.10 -15.55 -13.10
C THR A 55 -5.39 -15.18 -14.40
N ALA A 56 -4.05 -15.24 -14.44
CA ALA A 56 -3.29 -15.07 -15.67
C ALA A 56 -3.58 -16.22 -16.65
N THR A 57 -3.62 -17.48 -16.18
CA THR A 57 -3.99 -18.65 -16.97
C THR A 57 -5.44 -18.60 -17.42
N VAL A 58 -6.38 -18.11 -16.61
CA VAL A 58 -7.79 -17.91 -16.98
C VAL A 58 -7.93 -16.73 -17.93
N ALA A 59 -7.18 -15.65 -17.77
CA ALA A 59 -7.17 -14.54 -18.72
C ALA A 59 -6.57 -14.96 -20.05
N ILE A 60 -5.45 -15.71 -20.04
CA ILE A 60 -4.83 -16.30 -21.22
C ILE A 60 -5.75 -17.35 -21.86
N ALA A 61 -6.40 -18.21 -21.08
CA ALA A 61 -7.31 -19.25 -21.57
C ALA A 61 -8.63 -18.66 -22.07
N ALA A 62 -9.18 -17.64 -21.42
CA ALA A 62 -10.38 -16.92 -21.87
C ALA A 62 -10.08 -16.13 -23.14
N THR A 63 -8.92 -15.48 -23.23
CA THR A 63 -8.46 -14.78 -24.44
C THR A 63 -8.20 -15.79 -25.57
N ALA A 64 -7.53 -16.90 -25.28
CA ALA A 64 -7.30 -17.97 -26.26
C ALA A 64 -8.61 -18.63 -26.71
N THR A 65 -9.56 -18.87 -25.80
CA THR A 65 -10.88 -19.44 -26.12
C THR A 65 -11.73 -18.47 -26.93
N LEU A 66 -11.68 -17.16 -26.64
CA LEU A 66 -12.32 -16.12 -27.45
C LEU A 66 -11.69 -16.02 -28.85
N VAL A 67 -10.37 -16.14 -28.94
CA VAL A 67 -9.65 -16.16 -30.24
C VAL A 67 -10.02 -17.41 -31.03
N ILE A 68 -10.06 -18.58 -30.38
CA ILE A 68 -10.42 -19.86 -31.01
C ILE A 68 -11.89 -19.86 -31.47
N THR A 69 -12.82 -19.39 -30.65
CA THR A 69 -14.26 -19.33 -31.00
C THR A 69 -14.56 -18.27 -32.06
N SER A 70 -13.83 -17.14 -32.06
CA SER A 70 -13.90 -16.12 -33.12
C SER A 70 -13.27 -16.63 -34.44
N CYS A 71 -12.22 -17.45 -34.36
CA CYS A 71 -11.66 -18.15 -35.50
C CYS A 71 -12.60 -19.23 -36.04
N GLU A 72 -13.25 -20.05 -35.21
CA GLU A 72 -14.23 -21.05 -35.67
C GLU A 72 -15.44 -20.42 -36.39
N ALA A 73 -15.89 -19.24 -35.95
CA ALA A 73 -16.94 -18.48 -36.62
C ALA A 73 -16.51 -17.94 -38.01
N THR A 74 -15.21 -17.79 -38.25
CA THR A 74 -14.64 -17.25 -39.50
C THR A 74 -14.08 -18.37 -40.41
N VAL A 75 -13.79 -19.55 -39.87
CA VAL A 75 -13.08 -20.67 -40.54
C VAL A 75 -14.03 -21.76 -41.09
N LEU A 76 -15.35 -21.56 -41.07
CA LEU A 76 -16.30 -22.43 -41.78
C LEU A 76 -16.17 -22.44 -43.33
N ARG A 77 -15.05 -21.95 -43.88
CA ARG A 77 -14.61 -22.17 -45.26
C ARG A 77 -13.09 -22.29 -45.35
N CYS A 78 -12.49 -23.39 -44.87
CA CYS A 78 -11.25 -23.93 -45.44
C CYS A 78 -10.97 -25.33 -44.88
N ASP A 79 -10.59 -26.22 -45.79
CA ASP A 79 -10.53 -27.67 -45.60
C ASP A 79 -9.40 -28.15 -44.67
N GLY A 80 -9.55 -29.35 -44.11
CA GLY A 80 -8.89 -29.90 -42.91
C GLY A 80 -7.35 -30.09 -42.89
N PHE A 81 -6.59 -29.36 -43.70
CA PHE A 81 -5.13 -29.42 -43.76
C PHE A 81 -4.45 -28.64 -42.63
N LEU A 82 -5.02 -27.50 -42.21
CA LEU A 82 -4.40 -26.60 -41.23
C LEU A 82 -4.43 -27.16 -39.79
N GLN A 83 -5.50 -27.88 -39.42
CA GLN A 83 -5.60 -28.56 -38.11
C GLN A 83 -4.54 -29.65 -37.95
N ARG A 84 -4.22 -30.40 -39.03
CA ARG A 84 -3.21 -31.47 -38.98
C ARG A 84 -1.79 -30.90 -38.91
N LEU A 85 -1.53 -29.76 -39.55
CA LEU A 85 -0.23 -29.08 -39.50
C LEU A 85 0.07 -28.48 -38.12
N ILE A 86 -0.93 -27.89 -37.46
CA ILE A 86 -0.79 -27.33 -36.11
C ILE A 86 -0.59 -28.44 -35.06
N LEU A 87 -1.32 -29.56 -35.19
CA LEU A 87 -1.13 -30.72 -34.31
C LEU A 87 0.25 -31.38 -34.50
N PHE A 88 0.75 -31.42 -35.74
CA PHE A 88 2.08 -31.96 -36.06
C PHE A 88 3.23 -31.09 -35.51
N ILE A 89 3.11 -29.76 -35.58
CA ILE A 89 4.09 -28.82 -35.03
C ILE A 89 4.12 -28.87 -33.50
N LEU A 90 2.97 -29.00 -32.84
CA LEU A 90 2.88 -29.08 -31.37
C LEU A 90 3.43 -30.40 -30.82
N VAL A 91 3.24 -31.52 -31.52
CA VAL A 91 3.77 -32.83 -31.07
C VAL A 91 5.28 -32.94 -31.31
N SER A 92 5.81 -32.29 -32.35
CA SER A 92 7.24 -32.37 -32.72
C SER A 92 8.18 -31.53 -31.84
N HIS A 93 7.66 -30.61 -31.02
CA HIS A 93 8.46 -29.81 -30.08
C HIS A 93 8.36 -30.27 -28.61
N CYS A 94 7.45 -31.19 -28.29
CA CYS A 94 7.31 -31.71 -26.92
C CYS A 94 8.14 -32.97 -26.62
N PHE A 95 8.67 -33.68 -27.63
CA PHE A 95 9.45 -34.91 -27.38
C PHE A 95 10.59 -35.12 -28.39
N GLY A 96 11.84 -34.80 -28.01
CA GLY A 96 13.04 -35.35 -28.66
C GLY A 96 14.36 -34.60 -28.38
N PRO A 97 15.51 -35.27 -28.23
CA PRO A 97 16.57 -34.86 -27.31
C PRO A 97 17.85 -34.35 -27.99
N SER A 98 18.62 -33.54 -27.25
CA SER A 98 20.09 -33.67 -27.02
C SER A 98 20.87 -32.37 -27.08
N PHE A 99 21.61 -32.15 -25.99
CA PHE A 99 22.75 -31.26 -25.81
C PHE A 99 23.79 -31.34 -26.93
N GLY A 100 24.36 -30.19 -27.31
CA GLY A 100 25.51 -30.10 -28.21
C GLY A 100 26.18 -28.73 -28.16
N LEU A 101 26.89 -28.46 -27.05
CA LEU A 101 27.74 -27.29 -26.87
C LEU A 101 29.03 -27.44 -27.72
N LYS A 102 29.32 -26.54 -28.66
CA LYS A 102 30.69 -26.28 -29.14
C LYS A 102 30.85 -24.85 -29.67
N ALA A 103 31.98 -24.27 -29.26
CA ALA A 103 32.43 -22.90 -29.46
C ALA A 103 32.80 -22.57 -30.92
N ALA A 104 32.71 -21.28 -31.27
CA ALA A 104 33.53 -20.67 -32.32
C ALA A 104 33.74 -19.18 -32.03
N LEU A 105 34.93 -18.87 -31.51
CA LEU A 105 35.61 -17.58 -31.57
C LEU A 105 36.24 -17.39 -32.96
N PHE A 106 36.52 -16.13 -33.29
CA PHE A 106 37.19 -15.60 -34.50
C PHE A 106 36.38 -15.59 -35.80
N ASN A 107 36.02 -14.39 -36.27
CA ASN A 107 36.57 -13.80 -37.51
C ASN A 107 35.97 -12.40 -37.79
N ILE A 108 36.67 -11.31 -37.49
CA ILE A 108 36.57 -10.06 -38.28
C ILE A 108 37.96 -9.40 -38.28
N GLY A 109 38.64 -9.52 -39.42
CA GLY A 109 39.81 -8.72 -39.78
C GLY A 109 39.42 -7.51 -40.64
N GLY A 110 40.30 -6.51 -40.64
CA GLY A 110 40.34 -5.37 -41.56
C GLY A 110 39.77 -4.09 -40.94
N GLY A 111 40.52 -3.05 -40.58
CA GLY A 111 41.86 -2.63 -40.99
C GLY A 111 41.78 -1.22 -41.58
N LYS A 112 42.38 -0.23 -40.94
CA LYS A 112 43.05 0.92 -41.58
C LYS A 112 43.90 1.67 -40.56
N SER A 113 45.18 1.75 -40.90
CA SER A 113 46.31 2.37 -40.21
C SER A 113 46.30 3.90 -40.39
N LEU A 114 46.79 4.65 -39.41
CA LEU A 114 47.42 5.95 -39.60
C LEU A 114 48.42 6.26 -38.47
N ALA A 115 49.69 6.16 -38.86
CA ALA A 115 50.91 6.90 -38.51
C ALA A 115 51.15 7.52 -37.11
N TRP A 116 52.41 7.35 -36.70
CA TRP A 116 53.04 7.62 -35.42
C TRP A 116 54.13 8.69 -35.60
N CYS A 117 54.18 9.68 -34.71
CA CYS A 117 55.31 10.54 -34.30
C CYS A 117 54.88 11.06 -32.91
N GLY A 118 55.57 10.95 -31.79
CA GLY A 118 57.00 10.86 -31.51
C GLY A 118 57.39 12.13 -30.76
N GLU A 119 57.41 12.11 -29.42
CA GLU A 119 58.17 13.09 -28.60
C GLU A 119 58.35 12.63 -27.14
N GLU A 120 59.53 12.93 -26.59
CA GLU A 120 60.19 12.44 -25.38
C GLU A 120 59.67 13.04 -24.05
N PRO A 121 59.92 12.39 -22.88
CA PRO A 121 59.78 13.02 -21.57
C PRO A 121 61.13 13.42 -20.95
N LYS A 122 61.22 14.66 -20.46
CA LYS A 122 62.35 15.15 -19.63
C LYS A 122 62.14 14.86 -18.15
N ALA A 123 63.23 14.43 -17.52
CA ALA A 123 63.39 14.11 -16.11
C ALA A 123 63.70 15.34 -15.23
N THR A 124 63.32 15.29 -13.95
CA THR A 124 63.96 16.06 -12.86
C THR A 124 63.97 15.29 -11.52
N SER A 125 65.17 14.84 -11.15
CA SER A 125 65.87 14.88 -9.84
C SER A 125 65.16 14.62 -8.49
N ARG A 126 65.67 13.57 -7.83
CA ARG A 126 65.83 13.25 -6.37
C ARG A 126 66.60 14.33 -5.56
N PRO A 127 66.61 14.38 -4.19
CA PRO A 127 67.19 13.37 -3.23
C PRO A 127 66.35 13.11 -1.95
N SER A 128 66.20 11.89 -1.42
CA SER A 128 67.06 11.05 -0.54
C SER A 128 67.41 11.61 0.86
N GLY A 129 66.90 10.94 1.91
CA GLY A 129 67.33 11.00 3.32
C GLY A 129 66.38 10.16 4.21
N SER A 130 66.71 8.88 4.46
CA SER A 130 67.37 8.32 5.66
C SER A 130 66.38 7.75 6.70
N MET A 131 66.40 6.42 6.83
CA MET A 131 65.82 5.64 7.93
C MET A 131 66.68 5.76 9.19
N SER A 132 66.05 5.93 10.36
CA SER A 132 66.53 5.40 11.64
C SER A 132 65.38 5.25 12.63
N GLU A 133 65.37 4.11 13.31
CA GLU A 133 64.49 3.68 14.39
C GLU A 133 64.48 4.64 15.60
N ILE A 134 63.40 4.62 16.39
CA ILE A 134 63.34 4.54 17.87
C ILE A 134 61.86 4.66 18.30
N GLY A 135 61.42 3.79 19.20
CA GLY A 135 60.09 3.81 19.84
C GLY A 135 59.96 4.86 20.97
N PRO A 136 59.09 4.63 21.97
CA PRO A 136 57.76 5.23 22.03
C PRO A 136 57.60 6.23 23.18
N ALA A 137 56.79 7.28 23.00
CA ALA A 137 56.19 8.03 24.11
C ALA A 137 55.00 8.92 23.67
N LEU A 138 53.87 8.66 24.31
CA LEU A 138 52.86 9.62 24.80
C LEU A 138 53.13 11.12 24.59
N SER A 139 52.19 11.82 23.96
CA SER A 139 51.49 12.96 24.58
C SER A 139 50.47 13.62 23.62
N ASN A 140 49.28 13.82 24.16
CA ASN A 140 48.41 15.01 24.07
C ASN A 140 48.27 15.74 22.72
N CYS A 141 47.06 15.67 22.14
CA CYS A 141 46.37 16.89 21.69
C CYS A 141 44.86 16.66 21.49
N CYS A 142 44.09 17.69 21.87
CA CYS A 142 42.67 17.93 21.58
C CYS A 142 41.61 17.25 22.46
N SER A 143 41.59 17.67 23.73
CA SER A 143 40.36 17.92 24.49
C SER A 143 39.98 19.41 24.34
N ALA A 144 38.78 19.71 23.83
CA ALA A 144 37.83 20.69 24.41
C ALA A 144 36.76 21.16 23.39
N CYS A 145 35.52 21.16 23.90
CA CYS A 145 34.33 21.92 23.50
C CYS A 145 33.37 21.32 22.44
N GLY A 146 32.15 21.05 22.90
CA GLY A 146 30.96 20.83 22.08
C GLY A 146 29.84 20.10 22.84
N GLU A 147 29.12 20.83 23.69
CA GLU A 147 27.91 20.41 24.42
C GLU A 147 26.83 19.79 23.50
N PRO A 148 25.88 18.98 24.04
CA PRO A 148 24.78 18.45 23.27
C PRO A 148 23.70 19.51 23.03
N GLU A 149 23.48 19.90 21.77
CA GLU A 149 22.34 20.73 21.40
C GLU A 149 20.99 19.99 21.57
N PRO A 150 19.95 20.67 22.06
CA PRO A 150 18.58 20.17 22.09
C PRO A 150 17.82 20.69 20.86
N HIS A 151 17.64 19.88 19.81
CA HIS A 151 16.77 20.24 18.69
C HIS A 151 16.03 19.04 18.10
N GLU A 152 14.80 18.79 18.58
CA GLU A 152 13.73 18.21 17.76
C GLU A 152 12.37 18.78 18.17
N GLN A 153 12.23 20.11 18.02
CA GLN A 153 10.95 20.82 17.98
C GLN A 153 10.99 21.84 16.85
N GLN A 154 10.82 21.39 15.60
CA GLN A 154 10.35 22.22 14.49
C GLN A 154 10.15 21.38 13.22
N PHE A 155 9.03 20.66 13.14
CA PHE A 155 8.46 20.29 11.84
C PHE A 155 6.94 20.07 11.92
N VAL A 156 6.19 21.11 12.31
CA VAL A 156 4.76 21.24 11.98
C VAL A 156 4.47 22.71 11.66
N ALA A 157 4.84 23.14 10.46
CA ALA A 157 4.39 24.43 9.93
C ALA A 157 4.33 24.37 8.40
N SER A 158 3.22 23.83 7.87
CA SER A 158 2.70 24.14 6.54
C SER A 158 1.42 23.33 6.26
N MET A 159 0.30 23.78 6.82
CA MET A 159 -1.04 23.55 6.26
C MET A 159 -2.00 24.53 6.94
N ARG A 160 -1.98 25.79 6.47
CA ARG A 160 -3.14 26.68 6.66
C ARG A 160 -4.18 26.24 5.64
N VAL A 161 -5.22 25.57 6.10
CA VAL A 161 -6.49 25.48 5.37
C VAL A 161 -7.38 26.56 5.94
N VAL A 162 -7.75 27.49 5.07
CA VAL A 162 -8.79 28.49 5.29
C VAL A 162 -10.12 27.74 5.26
N ASP A 163 -10.83 27.73 6.39
CA ASP A 163 -12.25 27.38 6.44
C ASP A 163 -13.00 28.66 6.85
N ASP A 164 -13.46 29.41 5.84
CA ASP A 164 -14.53 30.40 5.99
C ASP A 164 -15.81 29.78 5.44
N ALA A 165 -16.81 29.60 6.30
CA ALA A 165 -18.21 29.80 5.95
C ALA A 165 -18.99 30.15 7.24
N PRO A 166 -19.88 31.16 7.18
CA PRO A 166 -20.44 31.80 8.36
C PRO A 166 -21.69 31.06 8.85
N ASP A 167 -21.94 31.16 10.15
CA ASP A 167 -23.28 31.35 10.74
C ASP A 167 -23.18 31.26 12.27
N ALA A 168 -23.13 32.43 12.91
CA ALA A 168 -23.77 32.75 14.20
C ALA A 168 -23.18 34.06 14.73
N ALA A 169 -23.91 35.14 14.49
CA ALA A 169 -23.68 36.42 15.13
C ALA A 169 -24.08 36.37 16.62
N ALA A 170 -23.47 37.28 17.38
CA ALA A 170 -23.78 37.67 18.76
C ALA A 170 -23.22 36.79 19.89
N GLN A 171 -21.96 37.05 20.27
CA GLN A 171 -21.62 37.56 21.60
C GLN A 171 -20.12 37.90 21.62
N THR A 172 -19.83 39.20 21.56
CA THR A 172 -18.55 39.80 21.92
C THR A 172 -18.56 40.09 23.42
N GLU A 173 -17.70 39.45 24.20
CA GLU A 173 -16.99 40.06 25.33
C GLU A 173 -15.86 39.15 25.87
N GLU A 174 -14.75 39.80 26.20
CA GLU A 174 -13.57 39.38 26.96
C GLU A 174 -12.74 38.15 26.54
N VAL A 175 -11.69 38.42 25.75
CA VAL A 175 -10.46 37.61 25.71
C VAL A 175 -9.51 38.11 26.79
N GLY A 176 -9.53 37.45 27.95
CA GLY A 176 -8.59 37.61 29.05
C GLY A 176 -7.83 36.31 29.33
N SER A 177 -6.55 36.28 28.95
CA SER A 177 -5.45 35.53 29.59
C SER A 177 -5.78 34.19 30.30
N MET A 178 -5.63 33.06 29.60
CA MET A 178 -5.58 31.73 30.23
C MET A 178 -4.13 31.21 30.26
N ARG A 179 -3.35 31.78 31.18
CA ARG A 179 -2.09 31.27 31.73
C ARG A 179 -2.20 31.42 33.26
N ALA A 180 -2.92 30.52 33.90
CA ALA A 180 -2.91 30.28 35.36
C ALA A 180 -3.99 29.22 35.66
N TYR A 181 -3.64 27.94 35.60
CA TYR A 181 -4.40 26.87 36.24
C TYR A 181 -3.44 25.72 36.52
N GLU A 182 -2.42 26.02 37.33
CA GLU A 182 -1.52 25.01 37.92
C GLU A 182 -1.07 25.38 39.34
N ASP A 183 -1.63 26.42 39.97
CA ASP A 183 -1.18 26.81 41.32
C ASP A 183 -2.29 27.54 42.10
N ALA A 184 -3.15 26.76 42.78
CA ALA A 184 -3.99 27.21 43.89
C ALA A 184 -4.69 25.98 44.51
N GLY A 185 -4.15 25.49 45.63
CA GLY A 185 -4.74 24.38 46.37
C GLY A 185 -4.05 24.07 47.69
N ASP A 186 -3.58 25.10 48.41
CA ASP A 186 -3.24 25.00 49.83
C ASP A 186 -4.37 25.61 50.68
N ALA A 187 -4.64 24.93 51.79
CA ALA A 187 -5.54 25.27 52.91
C ALA A 187 -7.02 24.84 52.81
N GLU A 188 -7.32 23.63 53.27
CA GLU A 188 -8.19 23.47 54.43
C GLU A 188 -7.89 22.15 55.18
N SER A 189 -7.19 22.29 56.31
CA SER A 189 -6.91 21.23 57.25
C SER A 189 -8.19 20.83 58.00
N THR A 190 -8.86 19.79 57.52
CA THR A 190 -9.80 19.02 58.33
C THR A 190 -9.08 17.78 58.85
N SER A 191 -9.08 17.64 60.17
CA SER A 191 -8.52 16.53 60.93
C SER A 191 -9.07 15.20 60.43
N ALA A 192 -8.28 14.48 59.64
CA ALA A 192 -8.55 13.11 59.25
C ALA A 192 -8.24 12.18 60.42
N GLU A 193 -9.27 11.49 60.91
CA GLU A 193 -9.10 10.22 61.62
C GLU A 193 -8.22 9.31 60.75
N GLU A 194 -7.20 8.71 61.38
CA GLU A 194 -6.40 7.61 60.81
C GLU A 194 -7.30 6.38 60.64
N GLY A 195 -8.20 6.43 59.66
CA GLY A 195 -8.86 5.27 59.13
C GLY A 195 -7.81 4.43 58.43
N VAL A 196 -7.48 3.29 59.05
CA VAL A 196 -6.69 2.22 58.44
C VAL A 196 -7.23 1.97 57.04
N TRP A 197 -6.52 2.49 56.03
CA TRP A 197 -6.76 2.19 54.64
C TRP A 197 -6.39 0.73 54.45
N SER A 198 -7.38 -0.14 54.68
CA SER A 198 -7.32 -1.51 54.21
C SER A 198 -7.18 -1.38 52.69
N PRO A 199 -6.10 -1.89 52.06
CA PRO A 199 -5.98 -1.85 50.62
C PRO A 199 -7.30 -2.40 50.09
N PRO A 200 -8.03 -1.66 49.22
CA PRO A 200 -9.29 -2.15 48.69
C PRO A 200 -9.01 -3.56 48.21
N GLU A 201 -9.79 -4.53 48.68
CA GLU A 201 -9.76 -5.90 48.16
C GLU A 201 -9.74 -5.74 46.66
N MET A 202 -8.54 -5.83 46.12
CA MET A 202 -8.23 -5.50 44.75
C MET A 202 -9.18 -6.38 44.00
N CYS A 203 -10.09 -5.77 43.21
CA CYS A 203 -11.18 -6.47 42.54
C CYS A 203 -10.52 -7.65 41.82
N VAL A 204 -10.47 -8.79 42.51
CA VAL A 204 -9.90 -10.03 42.00
C VAL A 204 -10.71 -10.17 40.76
N TYR A 205 -10.07 -10.10 39.60
CA TYR A 205 -10.70 -10.08 38.29
C TYR A 205 -11.69 -11.24 38.26
N ARG A 206 -12.93 -10.98 38.71
CA ARG A 206 -13.70 -12.00 39.42
C ARG A 206 -14.26 -12.85 38.31
N SER A 207 -13.78 -14.07 38.24
CA SER A 207 -14.12 -15.06 37.24
C SER A 207 -15.59 -15.48 37.32
N ASP A 208 -16.39 -14.87 38.21
CA ASP A 208 -17.85 -14.95 38.21
C ASP A 208 -18.43 -14.15 37.03
N LEU A 209 -18.31 -14.77 35.86
CA LEU A 209 -19.03 -14.41 34.63
C LEU A 209 -20.55 -14.48 34.80
N THR A 210 -21.05 -15.05 35.90
CA THR A 210 -22.47 -15.25 36.22
C THR A 210 -23.23 -13.95 36.54
N GLN A 211 -22.55 -12.84 36.85
CA GLN A 211 -23.17 -11.51 37.02
C GLN A 211 -23.36 -10.78 35.67
N GLN A 212 -23.74 -11.53 34.63
CA GLN A 212 -23.67 -11.14 33.22
C GLN A 212 -24.79 -10.19 32.76
N SER A 213 -25.98 -10.25 33.38
CA SER A 213 -27.17 -9.58 32.85
C SER A 213 -27.20 -8.05 33.00
N SER A 214 -26.48 -7.47 33.96
CA SER A 214 -26.34 -6.01 34.07
C SER A 214 -25.22 -5.44 33.20
N ARG A 215 -24.43 -6.29 32.51
CA ARG A 215 -23.23 -5.88 31.76
C ARG A 215 -23.46 -5.74 30.26
N GLU A 216 -24.62 -6.15 29.74
CA GLU A 216 -24.95 -5.99 28.31
C GLU A 216 -24.97 -4.52 27.88
N GLU A 217 -25.31 -3.61 28.78
CA GLU A 217 -25.33 -2.16 28.50
C GLU A 217 -23.92 -1.56 28.30
N LEU A 218 -22.91 -2.14 28.95
CA LEU A 218 -21.51 -1.68 28.88
C LEU A 218 -20.83 -2.14 27.58
N MET A 219 -21.23 -3.29 27.04
CA MET A 219 -20.65 -3.84 25.82
C MET A 219 -21.23 -3.14 24.59
N ARG A 220 -20.60 -2.05 24.16
CA ARG A 220 -21.11 -1.24 23.03
C ARG A 220 -20.13 -1.23 21.88
N ALA A 221 -20.64 -1.42 20.67
CA ALA A 221 -19.86 -1.36 19.43
C ALA A 221 -20.33 -0.23 18.52
N ILE A 222 -19.41 0.26 17.69
CA ILE A 222 -19.73 1.12 16.56
C ILE A 222 -19.45 0.36 15.26
N SER A 223 -20.23 0.62 14.21
CA SER A 223 -19.87 0.16 12.87
C SER A 223 -18.57 0.83 12.40
N MET A 224 -17.63 0.05 11.86
CA MET A 224 -16.38 0.55 11.26
C MET A 224 -16.67 1.65 10.24
N ARG A 225 -17.62 1.42 9.33
CA ARG A 225 -18.05 2.41 8.34
C ARG A 225 -18.60 3.67 9.00
N LYS A 226 -19.43 3.54 10.03
CA LYS A 226 -19.94 4.69 10.80
C LYS A 226 -18.82 5.51 11.43
N SER A 227 -17.73 4.86 11.90
CA SER A 227 -16.54 5.54 12.44
C SER A 227 -15.82 6.42 11.39
N LEU A 228 -15.94 6.08 10.10
CA LEU A 228 -15.29 6.75 8.97
C LEU A 228 -16.18 7.80 8.28
N ARG A 229 -17.48 7.89 8.62
CA ARG A 229 -18.39 8.91 8.06
C ARG A 229 -17.96 10.32 8.43
N ARG A 230 -18.46 11.31 7.68
CA ARG A 230 -18.15 12.74 7.87
C ARG A 230 -16.64 13.01 7.85
N ALA A 231 -15.97 12.40 6.87
CA ALA A 231 -14.51 12.40 6.73
C ALA A 231 -13.81 11.95 8.02
N ALA A 232 -14.23 10.83 8.60
CA ALA A 232 -13.64 10.24 9.80
C ALA A 232 -13.42 11.24 10.94
N ARG A 233 -14.43 12.10 11.21
CA ARG A 233 -14.32 13.16 12.23
C ARG A 233 -13.99 12.60 13.62
N ILE A 234 -14.47 11.39 13.93
CA ILE A 234 -14.18 10.66 15.18
C ILE A 234 -12.68 10.51 15.36
N TRP A 235 -11.98 10.01 14.34
CA TRP A 235 -10.55 9.78 14.37
C TRP A 235 -9.74 11.08 14.45
N ARG A 236 -10.20 12.14 13.77
CA ARG A 236 -9.53 13.45 13.74
C ARG A 236 -9.69 14.28 15.01
N SER A 237 -10.63 13.91 15.88
CA SER A 237 -10.92 14.65 17.11
C SER A 237 -10.11 14.07 18.27
N ARG A 238 -9.57 14.94 19.13
CA ARG A 238 -8.94 14.50 20.39
C ARG A 238 -10.01 14.39 21.47
N PRO A 239 -10.15 13.25 22.16
CA PRO A 239 -11.15 13.07 23.21
C PRO A 239 -11.25 14.22 24.21
N PRO A 240 -10.12 14.74 24.77
CA PRO A 240 -10.19 15.80 25.78
C PRO A 240 -10.66 17.15 25.23
N ALA A 241 -10.51 17.39 23.92
CA ALA A 241 -10.86 18.67 23.29
C ALA A 241 -12.35 18.77 22.93
N LEU A 242 -13.12 17.69 23.06
CA LEU A 242 -14.55 17.69 22.76
C LEU A 242 -15.37 18.10 23.99
N SER A 243 -16.43 18.89 23.77
CA SER A 243 -17.42 19.22 24.81
C SER A 243 -18.14 17.97 25.31
N LEU A 244 -18.62 18.01 26.55
CA LEU A 244 -19.36 16.90 27.17
C LEU A 244 -20.55 16.44 26.31
N GLU A 245 -21.31 17.37 25.74
CA GLU A 245 -22.42 17.03 24.83
C GLU A 245 -21.95 16.26 23.59
N LYS A 246 -20.83 16.66 22.97
CA LYS A 246 -20.28 15.95 21.81
C LYS A 246 -19.79 14.56 22.19
N ARG A 247 -19.22 14.40 23.39
CA ARG A 247 -18.80 13.10 23.93
C ARG A 247 -19.99 12.18 24.18
N ALA A 248 -21.07 12.67 24.79
CA ALA A 248 -22.32 11.93 24.97
C ALA A 248 -22.87 11.45 23.63
N ARG A 249 -22.97 12.35 22.63
CA ARG A 249 -23.43 12.00 21.27
C ARG A 249 -22.58 10.93 20.59
N LEU A 250 -21.28 10.83 20.92
CA LEU A 250 -20.42 9.77 20.41
C LEU A 250 -20.71 8.43 21.09
N TYR A 251 -20.92 8.43 22.41
CA TYR A 251 -21.35 7.24 23.14
C TYR A 251 -22.72 6.74 22.66
N ASP A 252 -23.66 7.65 22.38
CA ASP A 252 -24.96 7.32 21.78
C ASP A 252 -24.83 6.79 20.34
N ALA A 253 -23.70 7.04 19.67
CA ALA A 253 -23.44 6.52 18.34
C ALA A 253 -22.99 5.05 18.35
N SER A 254 -22.53 4.49 19.48
CA SER A 254 -22.37 3.06 19.65
C SER A 254 -23.70 2.39 20.04
N SER A 255 -23.80 1.08 19.88
CA SER A 255 -24.98 0.29 20.23
C SER A 255 -24.57 -0.92 21.07
N PRO A 256 -25.38 -1.35 22.06
CA PRO A 256 -25.15 -2.59 22.80
C PRO A 256 -24.93 -3.79 21.86
N THR A 257 -23.99 -4.66 22.21
CA THR A 257 -23.63 -5.86 21.46
C THR A 257 -23.13 -6.95 22.40
N ALA A 258 -23.36 -8.21 22.04
CA ALA A 258 -22.81 -9.34 22.78
C ALA A 258 -21.35 -9.66 22.40
N ALA A 259 -20.90 -9.22 21.21
CA ALA A 259 -19.58 -9.52 20.68
C ALA A 259 -19.07 -8.42 19.72
N PHE A 260 -17.75 -8.43 19.46
CA PHE A 260 -17.07 -7.53 18.53
C PHE A 260 -16.42 -8.32 17.39
N ASP A 261 -16.59 -7.84 16.16
CA ASP A 261 -15.86 -8.37 15.01
C ASP A 261 -14.38 -7.97 15.11
N VAL A 262 -14.12 -6.70 15.50
CA VAL A 262 -12.77 -6.14 15.57
C VAL A 262 -12.61 -5.23 16.79
N PHE A 263 -11.55 -5.42 17.57
CA PHE A 263 -11.11 -4.45 18.57
C PHE A 263 -9.99 -3.59 17.98
N LEU A 264 -10.17 -2.27 17.95
CA LEU A 264 -9.18 -1.34 17.39
C LEU A 264 -8.24 -0.80 18.47
N SER A 265 -7.12 -1.50 18.66
CA SER A 265 -6.06 -1.02 19.54
C SER A 265 -5.21 0.02 18.82
N HIS A 266 -5.07 1.19 19.42
CA HIS A 266 -4.34 2.31 18.82
C HIS A 266 -3.87 3.30 19.89
N THR A 267 -3.00 4.25 19.49
CA THR A 267 -2.55 5.34 20.34
C THR A 267 -3.09 6.67 19.85
N TRP A 268 -3.68 7.48 20.73
CA TRP A 268 -4.18 8.83 20.41
C TRP A 268 -3.06 9.85 20.09
N LEU A 269 -1.79 9.49 20.34
CA LEU A 269 -0.63 10.31 19.97
C LEU A 269 -0.43 10.38 18.45
N THR A 270 -0.86 9.35 17.73
CA THR A 270 -0.74 9.31 16.26
C THR A 270 -1.87 10.08 15.60
N ASP A 271 -1.53 10.83 14.54
CA ASP A 271 -2.49 11.64 13.79
C ASP A 271 -3.72 10.81 13.36
N GLY A 272 -4.89 11.30 13.75
CA GLY A 272 -6.18 10.75 13.39
C GLY A 272 -6.43 10.68 11.88
N ARG A 273 -5.87 11.61 11.10
CA ARG A 273 -6.00 11.61 9.63
C ARG A 273 -5.34 10.38 9.02
N LEU A 274 -4.18 10.00 9.56
CA LEU A 274 -3.45 8.84 9.08
C LEU A 274 -4.19 7.53 9.40
N LYS A 275 -4.77 7.41 10.61
CA LYS A 275 -5.64 6.27 10.98
C LYS A 275 -6.87 6.19 10.08
N ALA A 276 -7.52 7.33 9.86
CA ALA A 276 -8.68 7.43 8.99
C ALA A 276 -8.36 6.98 7.56
N LEU A 277 -7.25 7.48 6.99
CA LEU A 277 -6.81 7.11 5.65
C LEU A 277 -6.50 5.61 5.57
N SER A 278 -5.77 5.08 6.56
CA SER A 278 -5.44 3.66 6.67
C SER A 278 -6.67 2.78 6.67
N LEU A 279 -7.62 3.06 7.55
CA LEU A 279 -8.88 2.33 7.64
C LEU A 279 -9.70 2.48 6.35
N LEU A 280 -9.78 3.69 5.78
CA LEU A 280 -10.54 3.94 4.55
C LEU A 280 -10.00 3.13 3.38
N ILE A 281 -8.68 3.08 3.18
CA ILE A 281 -8.06 2.33 2.08
C ILE A 281 -8.14 0.83 2.34
N ARG A 282 -7.79 0.40 3.56
CA ARG A 282 -7.75 -1.03 3.92
C ARG A 282 -9.10 -1.72 3.76
N PHE A 283 -10.19 -1.04 4.07
CA PHE A 283 -11.53 -1.61 3.94
C PHE A 283 -12.28 -1.13 2.68
N GLY A 284 -11.94 0.04 2.15
CA GLY A 284 -12.63 0.67 1.02
C GLY A 284 -12.03 0.36 -0.35
N TRP A 285 -10.87 -0.30 -0.45
CA TRP A 285 -10.29 -0.64 -1.74
C TRP A 285 -11.20 -1.47 -2.68
N PRO A 286 -12.07 -2.40 -2.21
CA PRO A 286 -12.96 -3.11 -3.13
C PRO A 286 -13.99 -2.15 -3.73
N THR A 287 -14.50 -1.20 -2.94
CA THR A 287 -15.44 -0.18 -3.41
C THR A 287 -14.74 0.83 -4.32
N LEU A 288 -13.47 1.16 -4.06
CA LEU A 288 -12.63 1.95 -4.97
C LEU A 288 -12.52 1.25 -6.33
N LEU A 289 -12.17 -0.04 -6.37
CA LEU A 289 -12.06 -0.80 -7.63
C LEU A 289 -13.40 -0.92 -8.34
N LEU A 290 -14.50 -1.13 -7.60
CA LEU A 290 -15.83 -1.15 -8.17
C LEU A 290 -16.20 0.20 -8.79
N GLY A 291 -15.89 1.30 -8.09
CA GLY A 291 -16.10 2.65 -8.61
C GLY A 291 -15.27 2.93 -9.86
N TRP A 292 -14.00 2.49 -9.89
CA TRP A 292 -13.14 2.54 -11.06
C TRP A 292 -13.76 1.79 -12.24
N LEU A 293 -14.23 0.56 -12.01
CA LEU A 293 -14.84 -0.30 -13.01
C LEU A 293 -16.13 0.30 -13.58
N ILE A 294 -16.99 0.88 -12.73
CA ILE A 294 -18.18 1.61 -13.16
C ILE A 294 -17.78 2.81 -14.03
N GLY A 295 -16.76 3.56 -13.60
CA GLY A 295 -16.19 4.67 -14.38
C GLY A 295 -15.76 4.23 -15.78
N ALA A 296 -15.02 3.13 -15.89
CA ALA A 296 -14.62 2.54 -17.16
C ALA A 296 -15.83 2.09 -17.99
N ALA A 297 -16.75 1.32 -17.39
CA ALA A 297 -17.90 0.73 -18.06
C ALA A 297 -18.88 1.77 -18.62
N ILE A 298 -18.97 2.95 -17.99
CA ILE A 298 -19.79 4.07 -18.48
C ILE A 298 -19.05 4.86 -19.56
N SER A 299 -17.82 5.29 -19.28
CA SER A 299 -17.08 6.19 -20.19
C SER A 299 -16.66 5.51 -21.50
N PHE A 300 -16.29 4.24 -21.46
CA PHE A 300 -15.85 3.47 -22.63
C PHE A 300 -16.90 3.46 -23.76
N PRO A 301 -18.15 3.01 -23.55
CA PRO A 301 -19.17 3.04 -24.60
C PRO A 301 -19.57 4.46 -25.00
N LEU A 302 -19.64 5.41 -24.05
CA LEU A 302 -20.00 6.79 -24.37
C LEU A 302 -18.95 7.49 -25.26
N CYS A 303 -17.68 7.14 -25.11
CA CYS A 303 -16.62 7.56 -26.02
C CYS A 303 -16.77 6.88 -27.40
N LEU A 304 -17.04 5.57 -27.44
CA LEU A 304 -17.24 4.83 -28.69
C LEU A 304 -18.41 5.37 -29.53
N THR A 305 -19.51 5.77 -28.88
CA THR A 305 -20.68 6.33 -29.57
C THR A 305 -20.55 7.82 -29.89
N GLY A 306 -19.40 8.44 -29.59
CA GLY A 306 -19.17 9.87 -29.82
C GLY A 306 -20.05 10.81 -28.97
N ILE A 307 -20.68 10.32 -27.91
CA ILE A 307 -21.49 11.15 -27.00
C ILE A 307 -20.56 12.05 -26.17
N LEU A 308 -19.45 11.49 -25.70
CA LEU A 308 -18.44 12.26 -25.00
C LEU A 308 -17.50 12.97 -25.99
N PRO A 309 -17.27 14.29 -25.83
CA PRO A 309 -16.48 15.06 -26.77
C PRO A 309 -15.01 14.62 -26.76
N GLN A 310 -14.43 14.58 -27.96
CA GLN A 310 -13.01 14.30 -28.17
C GLN A 310 -12.28 15.64 -28.28
N PHE A 311 -11.47 15.98 -27.27
CA PHE A 311 -10.85 17.31 -27.17
C PHE A 311 -9.54 17.45 -27.93
N ARG A 312 -8.87 16.34 -28.23
CA ARG A 312 -7.55 16.32 -28.85
C ARG A 312 -7.40 15.09 -29.71
N SER A 313 -6.69 15.24 -30.82
CA SER A 313 -6.21 14.11 -31.59
C SER A 313 -4.71 13.97 -31.41
N THR A 314 -4.26 12.76 -31.14
CA THR A 314 -2.85 12.41 -30.98
C THR A 314 -2.44 11.43 -32.07
N ARG A 315 -1.26 11.63 -32.66
CA ARG A 315 -0.66 10.63 -33.53
C ARG A 315 -0.20 9.46 -32.68
N MET A 316 -0.78 8.27 -32.87
CA MET A 316 -0.27 7.06 -32.26
C MET A 316 1.03 6.62 -32.92
N VAL A 317 1.80 5.81 -32.19
CA VAL A 317 3.16 5.39 -32.61
C VAL A 317 3.11 4.33 -33.73
N LEU A 318 1.93 3.75 -34.01
CA LEU A 318 1.75 2.87 -35.17
C LEU A 318 1.85 3.69 -36.47
N ASP A 319 2.72 3.23 -37.37
CA ASP A 319 3.18 3.88 -38.59
C ASP A 319 2.11 4.70 -39.34
N SER A 320 2.41 5.97 -39.62
CA SER A 320 1.73 6.83 -40.60
C SER A 320 0.22 7.07 -40.43
N GLU A 321 -0.40 6.53 -39.38
CA GLU A 321 -1.85 6.57 -39.19
C GLU A 321 -2.35 8.01 -38.91
N PRO A 322 -3.62 8.30 -39.26
CA PRO A 322 -4.23 9.61 -39.06
C PRO A 322 -4.27 9.97 -37.57
N GLU A 323 -4.40 11.26 -37.28
CA GLU A 323 -4.54 11.75 -35.92
C GLU A 323 -5.75 11.08 -35.25
N VAL A 324 -5.51 10.32 -34.18
CA VAL A 324 -6.54 9.53 -33.50
C VAL A 324 -7.11 10.36 -32.36
N PRO A 325 -8.43 10.47 -32.22
CA PRO A 325 -9.02 11.18 -31.09
C PRO A 325 -8.71 10.49 -29.77
N ASP A 326 -8.25 11.25 -28.78
CA ASP A 326 -7.91 10.74 -27.45
C ASP A 326 -9.19 10.54 -26.60
N ALA A 327 -9.40 9.34 -26.07
CA ALA A 327 -10.51 9.03 -25.17
C ALA A 327 -10.20 9.39 -23.70
N TYR A 328 -9.84 10.66 -23.43
CA TYR A 328 -9.49 11.17 -22.10
C TYR A 328 -10.51 10.89 -21.01
N TRP A 329 -11.79 10.88 -21.38
CA TRP A 329 -12.88 10.65 -20.46
C TRP A 329 -12.80 9.29 -19.79
N VAL A 330 -12.23 8.28 -20.44
CA VAL A 330 -12.02 6.97 -19.81
C VAL A 330 -11.14 7.12 -18.57
N LEU A 331 -10.00 7.79 -18.71
CA LEU A 331 -9.09 8.05 -17.60
C LEU A 331 -9.75 8.87 -16.49
N ILE A 332 -10.40 9.98 -16.85
CA ILE A 332 -11.03 10.90 -15.88
C ILE A 332 -12.16 10.18 -15.13
N CYS A 333 -13.03 9.46 -15.83
CA CYS A 333 -14.14 8.73 -15.22
C CYS A 333 -13.67 7.55 -14.39
N CYS A 334 -12.62 6.83 -14.80
CA CYS A 334 -11.98 5.80 -13.97
C CYS A 334 -11.43 6.37 -12.66
N ALA A 335 -10.69 7.49 -12.72
CA ALA A 335 -10.12 8.13 -11.54
C ALA A 335 -11.21 8.72 -10.62
N ALA A 336 -12.19 9.42 -11.20
CA ALA A 336 -13.31 9.97 -10.45
C ALA A 336 -14.17 8.86 -9.84
N GLY A 337 -14.47 7.81 -10.60
CA GLY A 337 -15.19 6.62 -10.15
C GLY A 337 -14.48 5.94 -8.99
N ALA A 338 -13.15 5.76 -9.08
CA ALA A 338 -12.34 5.21 -7.99
C ALA A 338 -12.46 6.02 -6.70
N MET A 339 -12.32 7.35 -6.81
CA MET A 339 -12.45 8.25 -5.66
C MET A 339 -13.86 8.27 -5.08
N LEU A 340 -14.89 8.30 -5.93
CA LEU A 340 -16.29 8.21 -5.51
C LEU A 340 -16.58 6.88 -4.81
N GLY A 341 -16.05 5.77 -5.33
CA GLY A 341 -16.15 4.45 -4.70
C GLY A 341 -15.52 4.43 -3.30
N LEU A 342 -14.30 4.96 -3.17
CA LEU A 342 -13.62 5.07 -1.87
C LEU A 342 -14.40 5.96 -0.89
N LEU A 343 -14.92 7.11 -1.34
CA LEU A 343 -15.70 8.04 -0.52
C LEU A 343 -17.11 7.52 -0.19
N ALA A 344 -17.67 6.66 -1.02
CA ALA A 344 -18.95 6.01 -0.79
C ALA A 344 -18.85 4.88 0.25
N PHE A 345 -17.69 4.23 0.40
CA PHE A 345 -17.49 3.09 1.30
C PHE A 345 -18.09 3.28 2.71
N PRO A 346 -17.87 4.41 3.44
CA PRO A 346 -18.45 4.61 4.77
C PRO A 346 -19.98 4.69 4.83
N TYR A 347 -20.64 4.84 3.68
CA TYR A 347 -22.10 5.01 3.58
C TYR A 347 -22.81 3.78 3.01
N LEU A 348 -22.08 2.84 2.42
CA LEU A 348 -22.65 1.59 1.92
C LEU A 348 -23.07 0.67 3.07
N PRO A 349 -24.16 -0.11 2.91
CA PRO A 349 -24.59 -1.08 3.90
C PRO A 349 -23.55 -2.19 4.10
N SER A 350 -23.43 -2.70 5.32
CA SER A 350 -22.56 -3.83 5.70
C SER A 350 -23.34 -4.79 6.58
N ARG A 351 -23.13 -6.11 6.42
CA ARG A 351 -23.82 -7.12 7.23
C ARG A 351 -23.27 -7.22 8.65
N SER A 352 -21.96 -7.08 8.82
CA SER A 352 -21.31 -6.98 10.13
C SER A 352 -19.99 -6.24 10.01
N ASP A 353 -19.83 -5.18 10.79
CA ASP A 353 -18.57 -4.45 10.93
C ASP A 353 -18.47 -3.82 12.33
N ARG A 354 -18.96 -4.54 13.34
CA ARG A 354 -19.03 -4.09 14.73
C ARG A 354 -17.62 -4.02 15.30
N CYS A 355 -17.12 -2.81 15.50
CA CYS A 355 -15.83 -2.60 16.14
C CYS A 355 -15.97 -1.98 17.53
N PHE A 356 -15.08 -2.41 18.42
CA PHE A 356 -14.82 -1.70 19.65
C PHE A 356 -13.84 -0.55 19.37
N LEU A 357 -14.22 0.65 19.81
CA LEU A 357 -13.38 1.83 19.77
C LEU A 357 -13.53 2.55 21.11
N ASP A 358 -12.50 2.46 21.96
CA ASP A 358 -12.44 2.97 23.34
C ASP A 358 -13.26 4.25 23.58
N PHE A 359 -13.00 5.30 22.83
CA PHE A 359 -13.59 6.63 23.00
C PHE A 359 -15.09 6.72 22.64
N VAL A 360 -15.60 5.76 21.87
CA VAL A 360 -16.99 5.71 21.41
C VAL A 360 -17.79 4.65 22.17
N SER A 361 -17.10 3.58 22.57
CA SER A 361 -17.69 2.42 23.24
C SER A 361 -17.78 2.58 24.76
N ILE A 362 -16.89 3.39 25.37
CA ILE A 362 -16.91 3.69 26.81
C ILE A 362 -17.47 5.10 27.04
N SER A 363 -18.36 5.26 28.02
CA SER A 363 -18.92 6.58 28.38
C SER A 363 -17.79 7.54 28.76
N GLN A 364 -17.80 8.73 28.18
CA GLN A 364 -16.78 9.77 28.42
C GLN A 364 -17.34 10.97 29.20
N THR A 365 -18.59 10.86 29.65
CA THR A 365 -19.34 11.92 30.36
C THR A 365 -19.80 11.49 31.74
N ASP A 366 -20.08 10.20 31.94
CA ASP A 366 -20.39 9.62 33.24
C ASP A 366 -19.14 8.92 33.77
N GLU A 367 -18.55 9.46 34.84
CA GLU A 367 -17.31 8.96 35.43
C GLU A 367 -17.44 7.52 35.96
N ARG A 368 -18.62 7.17 36.51
CA ARG A 368 -18.88 5.80 37.01
C ARG A 368 -18.91 4.82 35.85
N LEU A 369 -19.68 5.12 34.80
CA LEU A 369 -19.74 4.26 33.59
C LEU A 369 -18.40 4.22 32.85
N MET A 370 -17.63 5.31 32.86
CA MET A 370 -16.29 5.34 32.31
C MET A 370 -15.38 4.36 33.06
N GLN A 371 -15.37 4.42 34.39
CA GLN A 371 -14.57 3.53 35.23
C GLN A 371 -15.02 2.08 35.08
N GLU A 372 -16.32 1.82 35.10
CA GLU A 372 -16.87 0.47 34.84
C GLU A 372 -16.46 -0.04 33.45
N GLY A 373 -16.47 0.80 32.42
CA GLY A 373 -15.99 0.44 31.09
C GLY A 373 -14.49 0.11 31.07
N ILE A 374 -13.66 0.89 31.77
CA ILE A 374 -12.22 0.66 31.89
C ILE A 374 -11.94 -0.66 32.63
N ASP A 375 -12.61 -0.89 33.75
CA ASP A 375 -12.46 -2.10 34.56
C ASP A 375 -12.93 -3.36 33.79
N ASN A 376 -13.84 -3.19 32.82
CA ASN A 376 -14.34 -4.26 31.95
C ASN A 376 -13.61 -4.40 30.60
N ILE A 377 -12.49 -3.72 30.35
CA ILE A 377 -11.75 -3.84 29.07
C ILE A 377 -11.42 -5.29 28.72
N GLY A 378 -11.04 -6.11 29.70
CA GLY A 378 -10.73 -7.50 29.39
C GLY A 378 -11.97 -8.31 28.96
N ASN A 379 -13.17 -8.02 29.48
CA ASN A 379 -14.41 -8.63 28.97
C ASN A 379 -14.65 -8.22 27.51
N PHE A 380 -14.33 -6.98 27.11
CA PHE A 380 -14.42 -6.57 25.72
C PHE A 380 -13.46 -7.34 24.82
N LEU A 381 -12.22 -7.53 25.28
CA LEU A 381 -11.21 -8.32 24.56
C LEU A 381 -11.60 -9.80 24.47
N ALA A 382 -12.14 -10.41 25.53
CA ALA A 382 -12.64 -11.78 25.52
C ALA A 382 -13.80 -11.98 24.53
N ALA A 383 -14.64 -10.96 24.34
CA ALA A 383 -15.75 -10.98 23.39
C ALA A 383 -15.37 -10.54 21.96
N THR A 384 -14.08 -10.34 21.68
CA THR A 384 -13.57 -9.87 20.38
C THR A 384 -13.04 -11.02 19.54
N ALA A 385 -13.46 -11.10 18.27
CA ALA A 385 -12.94 -12.08 17.31
C ALA A 385 -11.51 -11.75 16.79
N GLU A 386 -11.24 -10.47 16.47
CA GLU A 386 -9.94 -10.00 15.98
C GLU A 386 -9.44 -8.77 16.75
N LEU A 387 -8.23 -8.81 17.28
CA LEU A 387 -7.52 -7.62 17.75
C LEU A 387 -6.72 -7.01 16.60
N ARG A 388 -7.08 -5.79 16.21
CA ARG A 388 -6.38 -5.06 15.15
C ARG A 388 -5.60 -3.89 15.74
N VAL A 389 -4.29 -3.98 15.64
CA VAL A 389 -3.35 -2.97 16.10
C VAL A 389 -3.06 -1.98 14.97
N LEU A 390 -3.49 -0.74 15.14
CA LEU A 390 -3.12 0.37 14.25
C LEU A 390 -1.74 0.89 14.63
N TRP A 391 -0.72 0.20 14.12
CA TRP A 391 0.64 0.37 14.58
C TRP A 391 1.25 1.69 14.07
N SER A 392 1.92 2.37 14.99
CA SER A 392 2.72 3.57 14.77
C SER A 392 3.80 3.64 15.85
N GLU A 393 4.80 4.48 15.63
CA GLU A 393 5.94 4.62 16.54
C GLU A 393 5.59 4.80 18.04
N PRO A 394 4.64 5.68 18.43
CA PRO A 394 4.32 5.88 19.85
C PRO A 394 3.36 4.82 20.42
N TYR A 395 3.08 3.73 19.69
CA TYR A 395 2.15 2.70 20.16
C TYR A 395 2.75 1.90 21.32
N LEU A 396 4.01 1.46 21.17
CA LEU A 396 4.69 0.63 22.18
C LEU A 396 5.19 1.43 23.39
N THR A 397 5.00 2.76 23.42
CA THR A 397 5.36 3.61 24.58
C THR A 397 4.21 3.76 25.57
N ARG A 398 3.01 3.25 25.24
CA ARG A 398 1.78 3.38 26.02
C ARG A 398 1.44 2.06 26.72
N ILE A 399 1.26 2.11 28.04
CA ILE A 399 1.00 0.90 28.83
C ILE A 399 -0.31 0.20 28.45
N TRP A 400 -1.38 0.99 28.21
CA TRP A 400 -2.69 0.47 27.80
C TRP A 400 -2.61 -0.34 26.50
N CYS A 401 -1.88 0.14 25.49
CA CYS A 401 -1.77 -0.52 24.19
C CYS A 401 -1.13 -1.92 24.31
N ILE A 402 -0.09 -2.04 25.12
CA ILE A 402 0.59 -3.33 25.36
C ILE A 402 -0.22 -4.24 26.27
N PHE A 403 -0.88 -3.67 27.28
CA PHE A 403 -1.82 -4.40 28.11
C PHE A 403 -2.95 -5.03 27.27
N GLU A 404 -3.55 -4.29 26.33
CA GLU A 404 -4.60 -4.81 25.43
C GLU A 404 -4.12 -6.02 24.63
N LEU A 405 -2.89 -5.95 24.07
CA LEU A 405 -2.28 -7.06 23.34
C LEU A 405 -2.10 -8.31 24.21
N ALA A 406 -1.50 -8.13 25.39
CA ALA A 406 -1.24 -9.20 26.33
C ALA A 406 -2.53 -9.83 26.86
N ALA A 407 -3.49 -8.99 27.28
CA ALA A 407 -4.80 -9.38 27.74
C ALA A 407 -5.56 -10.15 26.65
N PHE A 408 -5.58 -9.65 25.41
CA PHE A 408 -6.23 -10.34 24.30
C PHE A 408 -5.66 -11.72 24.07
N ARG A 409 -4.32 -11.87 24.03
CA ARG A 409 -3.69 -13.18 23.83
C ARG A 409 -3.97 -14.13 24.99
N LYS A 410 -4.07 -13.62 26.23
CA LYS A 410 -4.43 -14.41 27.41
C LYS A 410 -5.86 -14.94 27.35
N MET A 411 -6.81 -14.08 26.97
CA MET A 411 -8.25 -14.43 26.91
C MET A 411 -8.65 -15.14 25.63
N ASN A 412 -7.93 -14.89 24.54
CA ASN A 412 -8.11 -15.53 23.25
C ASN A 412 -6.77 -16.14 22.77
N PRO A 413 -6.34 -17.29 23.30
CA PRO A 413 -5.08 -17.92 22.91
C PRO A 413 -4.98 -18.16 21.40
N THR A 414 -6.10 -18.54 20.77
CA THR A 414 -6.24 -18.74 19.31
C THR A 414 -6.79 -17.51 18.58
N GLY A 415 -7.01 -16.41 19.30
CA GLY A 415 -7.56 -15.17 18.75
C GLY A 415 -6.66 -14.58 17.66
N LYS A 416 -7.28 -13.94 16.68
CA LYS A 416 -6.56 -13.35 15.56
C LYS A 416 -6.01 -11.98 15.96
N ILE A 417 -4.69 -11.81 15.90
CA ILE A 417 -4.03 -10.51 16.05
C ILE A 417 -3.57 -10.06 14.68
N ARG A 418 -3.92 -8.84 14.29
CA ARG A 418 -3.47 -8.20 13.04
C ARG A 418 -2.78 -6.88 13.35
N VAL A 419 -1.50 -6.79 13.01
CA VAL A 419 -0.72 -5.55 13.13
C VAL A 419 -0.73 -4.83 11.79
N VAL A 420 -1.29 -3.62 11.76
CA VAL A 420 -1.45 -2.80 10.56
C VAL A 420 -0.54 -1.58 10.66
N PRO A 421 0.60 -1.55 9.94
CA PRO A 421 1.45 -0.37 9.90
C PRO A 421 0.76 0.74 9.11
N LEU A 422 0.38 1.82 9.80
CA LEU A 422 -0.41 2.91 9.20
C LEU A 422 0.23 3.56 7.96
N LEU A 423 1.57 3.54 7.90
CA LEU A 423 2.32 4.16 6.81
C LEU A 423 2.24 3.39 5.49
N VAL A 424 2.01 2.07 5.51
CA VAL A 424 1.86 1.25 4.30
C VAL A 424 0.59 1.65 3.53
N ASP A 425 -0.46 2.04 4.23
CA ASP A 425 -1.71 2.46 3.59
C ASP A 425 -1.60 3.87 3.00
N ALA A 426 -0.89 4.76 3.70
CA ALA A 426 -0.52 6.07 3.16
C ALA A 426 0.37 5.95 1.92
N ALA A 427 1.33 5.01 1.94
CA ALA A 427 2.17 4.67 0.81
C ALA A 427 1.34 4.29 -0.42
N CYS A 428 0.44 3.32 -0.27
CA CYS A 428 -0.46 2.88 -1.33
C CYS A 428 -1.29 4.03 -1.90
N SER A 429 -1.85 4.88 -1.02
CA SER A 429 -2.63 6.06 -1.41
C SER A 429 -1.82 7.05 -2.25
N GLN A 430 -0.57 7.30 -1.84
CA GLN A 430 0.34 8.20 -2.55
C GLN A 430 0.70 7.65 -3.93
N VAL A 431 0.96 6.33 -4.04
CA VAL A 431 1.22 5.67 -5.33
C VAL A 431 0.02 5.80 -6.24
N PHE A 432 -1.17 5.47 -5.76
CA PHE A 432 -2.40 5.59 -6.52
C PHE A 432 -2.58 7.02 -7.06
N LEU A 433 -2.50 8.02 -6.18
CA LEU A 433 -2.66 9.42 -6.56
C LEU A 433 -1.60 9.85 -7.59
N PHE A 434 -0.34 9.46 -7.37
CA PHE A 434 0.73 9.77 -8.30
C PHE A 434 0.47 9.18 -9.68
N VAL A 435 0.12 7.89 -9.78
CA VAL A 435 -0.15 7.22 -11.06
C VAL A 435 -1.30 7.90 -11.79
N VAL A 436 -2.37 8.25 -11.09
CA VAL A 436 -3.50 9.01 -11.67
C VAL A 436 -3.05 10.37 -12.20
N LEU A 437 -2.29 11.14 -11.41
CA LEU A 437 -1.79 12.46 -11.83
C LEU A 437 -0.84 12.35 -13.03
N ALA A 438 0.05 11.36 -13.03
CA ALA A 438 0.96 11.10 -14.15
C ALA A 438 0.20 10.73 -15.42
N ALA A 439 -0.82 9.88 -15.30
CA ALA A 439 -1.70 9.52 -16.42
C ALA A 439 -2.47 10.72 -16.97
N ILE A 440 -2.94 11.65 -16.12
CA ILE A 440 -3.63 12.88 -16.55
C ILE A 440 -2.65 13.86 -17.22
N ALA A 441 -1.43 13.98 -16.70
CA ALA A 441 -0.41 14.86 -17.24
C ALA A 441 0.13 14.35 -18.60
N TYR A 442 0.22 13.03 -18.78
CA TYR A 442 0.87 12.40 -19.92
C TYR A 442 0.40 12.94 -21.29
N PRO A 443 -0.91 12.99 -21.61
CA PRO A 443 -1.30 13.45 -22.93
C PRO A 443 -1.21 14.97 -23.08
N SER A 444 -1.36 15.71 -21.97
CA SER A 444 -1.14 17.17 -21.91
C SER A 444 0.28 17.50 -22.37
N ILE A 445 1.25 16.75 -21.85
CA ILE A 445 2.66 16.82 -22.23
C ILE A 445 2.83 16.41 -23.69
N ARG A 446 2.30 15.24 -24.09
CA ARG A 446 2.47 14.70 -25.44
C ARG A 446 2.00 15.67 -26.53
N GLY A 447 0.83 16.29 -26.37
CA GLY A 447 0.30 17.21 -27.37
C GLY A 447 1.02 18.57 -27.45
N SER A 448 1.78 18.96 -26.42
CA SER A 448 2.58 20.20 -26.44
C SER A 448 3.89 20.07 -27.22
N PHE A 449 4.41 18.85 -27.41
CA PHE A 449 5.71 18.60 -28.05
C PHE A 449 5.58 18.00 -29.46
N ARG A 450 4.74 18.61 -30.32
CA ARG A 450 4.37 18.13 -31.66
C ARG A 450 5.54 17.80 -32.62
N SER A 451 6.77 18.25 -32.35
CA SER A 451 7.93 18.04 -33.23
C SER A 451 9.25 17.60 -32.56
N ARG A 452 9.28 17.34 -31.24
CA ARG A 452 10.54 16.97 -30.55
C ARG A 452 10.34 15.79 -29.60
N ASN A 453 10.61 14.58 -30.09
CA ASN A 453 10.69 13.34 -29.29
C ASN A 453 11.56 13.53 -28.03
N ALA A 454 12.60 14.38 -28.10
CA ALA A 454 13.46 14.70 -26.97
C ALA A 454 12.71 15.37 -25.79
N GLY A 455 11.75 16.26 -26.04
CA GLY A 455 11.02 16.95 -24.97
C GLY A 455 10.08 16.00 -24.21
N PHE A 456 9.37 15.15 -24.95
CA PHE A 456 8.53 14.10 -24.38
C PHE A 456 9.35 13.09 -23.57
N LEU A 457 10.47 12.61 -24.12
CA LEU A 457 11.39 11.70 -23.43
C LEU A 457 11.98 12.32 -22.15
N ALA A 458 12.35 13.61 -22.17
CA ALA A 458 12.85 14.30 -20.99
C ALA A 458 11.79 14.38 -19.88
N ILE A 459 10.55 14.70 -20.22
CA ILE A 459 9.48 14.84 -19.23
C ILE A 459 9.05 13.48 -18.68
N ILE A 460 8.88 12.45 -19.53
CA ILE A 460 8.53 11.11 -19.03
C ILE A 460 9.65 10.56 -18.14
N SER A 461 10.92 10.81 -18.50
CA SER A 461 12.06 10.47 -17.64
C SER A 461 12.01 11.20 -16.30
N PHE A 462 11.69 12.50 -16.32
CA PHE A 462 11.53 13.29 -15.09
C PHE A 462 10.37 12.75 -14.21
N VAL A 463 9.22 12.42 -14.80
CA VAL A 463 8.08 11.83 -14.08
C VAL A 463 8.45 10.48 -13.48
N CYS A 464 9.11 9.60 -14.25
CA CYS A 464 9.58 8.30 -13.75
C CYS A 464 10.61 8.45 -12.62
N LEU A 465 11.54 9.41 -12.73
CA LEU A 465 12.52 9.70 -11.68
C LEU A 465 11.87 10.26 -10.42
N ALA A 466 10.97 11.22 -10.55
CA ALA A 466 10.22 11.79 -9.43
C ALA A 466 9.38 10.70 -8.74
N PHE A 467 8.75 9.82 -9.53
CA PHE A 467 7.99 8.69 -9.01
C PHE A 467 8.88 7.71 -8.25
N GLY A 468 9.99 7.29 -8.86
CA GLY A 468 10.95 6.36 -8.26
C GLY A 468 11.50 6.91 -6.95
N ALA A 469 11.88 8.19 -6.91
CA ALA A 469 12.34 8.84 -5.68
C ALA A 469 11.27 8.91 -4.60
N ALA A 470 10.03 9.27 -4.95
CA ALA A 470 8.90 9.29 -4.03
C ALA A 470 8.61 7.88 -3.48
N MET A 471 8.62 6.88 -4.35
CA MET A 471 8.38 5.49 -3.98
C MET A 471 9.44 4.96 -3.02
N VAL A 472 10.72 5.18 -3.34
CA VAL A 472 11.81 4.75 -2.47
C VAL A 472 11.72 5.43 -1.10
N ARG A 473 11.45 6.74 -1.03
CA ARG A 473 11.27 7.44 0.26
C ARG A 473 10.20 6.78 1.11
N VAL A 474 9.06 6.49 0.51
CA VAL A 474 7.91 5.89 1.19
C VAL A 474 8.23 4.47 1.67
N ILE A 475 8.86 3.64 0.84
CA ILE A 475 9.30 2.28 1.20
C ILE A 475 10.29 2.33 2.37
N VAL A 476 11.29 3.22 2.28
CA VAL A 476 12.29 3.40 3.34
C VAL A 476 11.66 3.85 4.64
N GLN A 477 10.66 4.74 4.59
CA GLN A 477 9.95 5.19 5.78
C GLN A 477 9.13 4.04 6.40
N CYS A 478 8.42 3.24 5.59
CA CYS A 478 7.72 2.04 6.05
C CYS A 478 8.68 1.06 6.73
N GLN A 479 9.84 0.84 6.13
CA GLN A 479 10.86 -0.03 6.67
C GLN A 479 11.46 0.48 7.98
N ARG A 480 11.79 1.77 8.07
CA ARG A 480 12.28 2.40 9.31
C ARG A 480 11.25 2.25 10.44
N CYS A 481 9.99 2.43 10.11
CA CYS A 481 8.88 2.17 11.01
C CYS A 481 8.90 0.73 11.55
N VAL A 482 8.98 -0.27 10.66
CA VAL A 482 9.08 -1.69 11.08
C VAL A 482 10.32 -1.94 11.93
N GLN A 483 11.50 -1.43 11.53
CA GLN A 483 12.73 -1.58 12.32
C GLN A 483 12.61 -0.98 13.73
N LYS A 484 11.98 0.19 13.82
CA LYS A 484 11.75 0.85 15.11
C LYS A 484 10.81 0.04 15.99
N MET A 485 9.79 -0.59 15.41
CA MET A 485 8.95 -1.54 16.13
C MET A 485 9.76 -2.73 16.67
N ILE A 486 10.58 -3.35 15.81
CA ILE A 486 11.41 -4.50 16.18
C ILE A 486 12.33 -4.12 17.35
N PHE A 487 12.98 -2.97 17.23
CA PHE A 487 13.83 -2.42 18.28
C PHE A 487 13.04 -2.20 19.57
N GLN A 488 11.91 -1.50 19.52
CA GLN A 488 11.06 -1.23 20.68
C GLN A 488 10.55 -2.52 21.36
N LEU A 489 10.24 -3.57 20.59
CA LEU A 489 9.88 -4.88 21.16
C LEU A 489 11.09 -5.56 21.82
N SER A 490 12.28 -5.44 21.24
CA SER A 490 13.51 -6.04 21.78
C SER A 490 14.00 -5.37 23.06
N THR A 491 13.84 -4.05 23.17
CA THR A 491 14.25 -3.25 24.34
C THR A 491 13.07 -2.94 25.25
N PHE A 492 11.90 -3.52 25.02
CA PHE A 492 10.66 -3.23 25.72
C PHE A 492 10.84 -3.31 27.23
N ASP A 493 10.32 -2.36 28.01
CA ASP A 493 10.32 -2.43 29.47
C ASP A 493 9.02 -1.82 29.99
N VAL A 494 8.22 -2.64 30.66
CA VAL A 494 6.90 -2.24 31.17
C VAL A 494 6.98 -1.06 32.14
N THR A 495 8.06 -0.94 32.91
CA THR A 495 8.21 0.11 33.93
C THR A 495 8.36 1.51 33.31
N THR A 496 8.97 1.57 32.12
CA THR A 496 9.25 2.79 31.35
C THR A 496 8.04 3.33 30.58
N LEU A 497 6.94 2.56 30.52
CA LEU A 497 5.77 2.93 29.74
C LEU A 497 5.03 4.12 30.34
N GLN A 498 4.51 4.95 29.44
CA GLN A 498 3.73 6.14 29.77
C GLN A 498 2.28 5.75 30.04
N CYS A 499 1.72 6.32 31.11
CA CYS A 499 0.30 6.30 31.41
C CYS A 499 -0.14 7.73 31.74
N SER A 500 -1.37 8.08 31.35
CA SER A 500 -1.92 9.42 31.63
C SER A 500 -2.36 9.57 33.09
N LYS A 501 -2.75 8.46 33.75
CA LYS A 501 -3.16 8.43 35.15
C LYS A 501 -2.31 7.40 35.89
N GLN A 502 -1.75 7.81 37.03
CA GLN A 502 -0.90 6.93 37.84
C GLN A 502 -1.68 5.75 38.42
N ARG A 503 -2.92 5.98 38.88
CA ARG A 503 -3.84 4.93 39.35
C ARG A 503 -4.08 3.83 38.31
N ASP A 504 -4.27 4.20 37.05
CA ASP A 504 -4.45 3.24 35.95
C ASP A 504 -3.16 2.42 35.75
N LYS A 505 -1.98 3.06 35.86
CA LYS A 505 -0.68 2.38 35.74
C LYS A 505 -0.52 1.32 36.82
N GLU A 506 -0.85 1.65 38.06
CA GLU A 506 -0.80 0.72 39.19
C GLU A 506 -1.77 -0.45 39.02
N SER A 507 -3.00 -0.17 38.57
CA SER A 507 -4.01 -1.19 38.32
C SER A 507 -3.59 -2.16 37.21
N ILE A 508 -3.03 -1.62 36.12
CA ILE A 508 -2.49 -2.43 35.01
C ILE A 508 -1.28 -3.24 35.46
N HIS A 509 -0.36 -2.64 36.23
CA HIS A 509 0.78 -3.37 36.79
C HIS A 509 0.33 -4.52 37.67
N ALA A 510 -0.67 -4.31 38.53
CA ALA A 510 -1.23 -5.38 39.35
C ALA A 510 -1.85 -6.50 38.51
N ALA A 511 -2.62 -6.16 37.46
CA ALA A 511 -3.17 -7.14 36.53
C ALA A 511 -2.08 -7.93 35.78
N ILE A 512 -1.01 -7.25 35.34
CA ILE A 512 0.15 -7.88 34.71
C ILE A 512 0.84 -8.84 35.67
N VAL A 513 1.11 -8.41 36.91
CA VAL A 513 1.70 -9.27 37.96
C VAL A 513 0.81 -10.47 38.23
N HIS A 514 -0.51 -10.29 38.25
CA HIS A 514 -1.44 -11.40 38.41
C HIS A 514 -1.38 -12.42 37.25
N TRP A 515 -1.30 -11.97 36.00
CA TRP A 515 -1.30 -12.88 34.83
C TRP A 515 0.04 -13.52 34.50
N TYR A 516 1.13 -12.81 34.78
CA TYR A 516 2.50 -13.18 34.39
C TYR A 516 3.42 -13.46 35.59
N GLY A 517 2.94 -13.28 36.83
CA GLY A 517 3.69 -13.49 38.07
C GLY A 517 4.55 -12.29 38.48
N SER A 518 5.11 -11.54 37.54
CA SER A 518 5.86 -10.30 37.80
C SER A 518 5.93 -9.38 36.58
N LEU A 519 6.31 -8.12 36.79
CA LEU A 519 6.57 -7.16 35.72
C LEU A 519 7.77 -7.57 34.84
N ASP A 520 8.77 -8.22 35.44
CA ASP A 520 9.95 -8.73 34.74
C ASP A 520 9.59 -9.93 33.86
N ALA A 521 8.77 -10.86 34.37
CA ALA A 521 8.28 -11.99 33.59
C ALA A 521 7.43 -11.54 32.39
N PHE A 522 6.61 -10.50 32.59
CA PHE A 522 5.88 -9.87 31.49
C PHE A 522 6.82 -9.22 30.46
N THR A 523 7.81 -8.46 30.93
CA THR A 523 8.82 -7.85 30.05
C THR A 523 9.59 -8.91 29.25
N ALA A 524 10.00 -10.00 29.89
CA ALA A 524 10.64 -11.13 29.23
C ALA A 524 9.72 -11.80 28.21
N HIS A 525 8.43 -11.93 28.53
CA HIS A 525 7.43 -12.46 27.60
C HIS A 525 7.27 -11.59 26.35
N VAL A 526 7.19 -10.26 26.52
CA VAL A 526 7.08 -9.31 25.42
C VAL A 526 8.34 -9.32 24.53
N ARG A 527 9.53 -9.31 25.14
CA ARG A 527 10.82 -9.34 24.44
C ARG A 527 11.08 -10.66 23.70
N GLY A 528 10.56 -11.77 24.22
CA GLY A 528 10.77 -13.13 23.69
C GLY A 528 9.59 -13.64 22.87
N PRO A 529 8.75 -14.55 23.42
CA PRO A 529 7.69 -15.23 22.66
C PRO A 529 6.75 -14.30 21.88
N PHE A 530 6.32 -13.20 22.50
CA PHE A 530 5.36 -12.29 21.87
C PHE A 530 5.98 -11.51 20.71
N ARG A 531 7.24 -11.06 20.84
CA ARG A 531 7.98 -10.44 19.74
C ARG A 531 8.06 -11.38 18.53
N VAL A 532 8.39 -12.65 18.75
CA VAL A 532 8.48 -13.66 17.67
C VAL A 532 7.12 -13.83 17.00
N GLU A 533 6.04 -13.88 17.79
CA GLU A 533 4.68 -13.94 17.27
C GLU A 533 4.32 -12.73 16.39
N VAL A 534 4.53 -11.51 16.89
CA VAL A 534 4.24 -10.27 16.14
C VAL A 534 5.03 -10.23 14.83
N LEU A 535 6.31 -10.60 14.87
CA LEU A 535 7.16 -10.65 13.68
C LEU A 535 6.69 -11.70 12.68
N THR A 536 6.26 -12.86 13.17
CA THR A 536 5.71 -13.93 12.34
C THR A 536 4.41 -13.47 11.66
N LEU A 537 3.52 -12.80 12.39
CA LEU A 537 2.27 -12.27 11.86
C LEU A 537 2.54 -11.24 10.74
N MET A 538 3.44 -10.29 10.98
CA MET A 538 3.81 -9.29 9.98
C MET A 538 4.46 -9.87 8.73
N ARG A 539 5.23 -10.96 8.88
CA ARG A 539 5.78 -11.70 7.72
C ARG A 539 4.70 -12.43 6.95
N SER A 540 3.76 -13.06 7.66
CA SER A 540 2.75 -13.92 7.05
C SER A 540 1.74 -13.18 6.18
N GLU A 541 1.41 -11.92 6.52
CA GLU A 541 0.49 -11.11 5.70
C GLU A 541 1.14 -10.53 4.43
N GLY A 542 2.46 -10.68 4.28
CA GLY A 542 3.24 -9.99 3.26
C GLY A 542 3.32 -8.48 3.53
N ILE A 543 4.27 -7.81 2.88
CA ILE A 543 4.47 -6.36 3.07
C ILE A 543 3.33 -5.56 2.42
N ILE A 544 2.81 -6.07 1.29
CA ILE A 544 1.78 -5.39 0.50
C ILE A 544 0.59 -6.35 0.30
N PRO A 545 -0.60 -6.00 0.83
CA PRO A 545 -1.83 -6.72 0.55
C PRO A 545 -2.12 -6.77 -0.95
N PHE A 546 -2.63 -7.90 -1.45
CA PHE A 546 -2.96 -8.07 -2.86
C PHE A 546 -3.90 -6.98 -3.40
N GLY A 547 -4.91 -6.57 -2.63
CA GLY A 547 -5.80 -5.47 -2.99
C GLY A 547 -5.06 -4.16 -3.32
N TYR A 548 -3.91 -3.89 -2.71
CA TYR A 548 -3.14 -2.67 -2.99
C TYR A 548 -2.41 -2.73 -4.32
N ILE A 549 -1.98 -3.93 -4.72
CA ILE A 549 -1.45 -4.19 -6.06
C ILE A 549 -2.55 -3.94 -7.08
N LEU A 550 -3.76 -4.46 -6.85
CA LEU A 550 -4.90 -4.22 -7.74
C LEU A 550 -5.26 -2.74 -7.86
N VAL A 551 -5.25 -1.98 -6.76
CA VAL A 551 -5.49 -0.53 -6.77
C VAL A 551 -4.44 0.20 -7.64
N GLY A 552 -3.17 -0.16 -7.50
CA GLY A 552 -2.10 0.40 -8.33
C GLY A 552 -2.19 -0.01 -9.80
N LEU A 553 -2.61 -1.24 -10.08
CA LEU A 553 -2.83 -1.75 -11.44
C LEU A 553 -4.02 -1.06 -12.12
N ALA A 554 -5.12 -0.87 -11.41
CA ALA A 554 -6.31 -0.21 -11.95
C ALA A 554 -6.02 1.24 -12.37
N SER A 555 -5.25 1.99 -11.57
CA SER A 555 -4.86 3.35 -11.94
C SER A 555 -3.91 3.38 -13.15
N ALA A 556 -2.99 2.42 -13.28
CA ALA A 556 -2.12 2.29 -14.46
C ALA A 556 -2.92 1.95 -15.74
N ALA A 557 -3.82 0.98 -15.65
CA ALA A 557 -4.61 0.47 -16.78
C ALA A 557 -5.58 1.49 -17.38
N ALA A 558 -5.95 2.55 -16.65
CA ALA A 558 -6.89 3.56 -17.12
C ALA A 558 -6.41 4.30 -18.38
N LEU A 559 -5.11 4.56 -18.51
CA LEU A 559 -4.54 5.24 -19.67
C LEU A 559 -4.53 4.36 -20.93
N PRO A 560 -4.02 3.10 -20.90
CA PRO A 560 -4.10 2.23 -22.06
C PRO A 560 -5.53 1.85 -22.45
N LEU A 561 -6.48 1.77 -21.50
CA LEU A 561 -7.90 1.60 -21.83
C LEU A 561 -8.43 2.77 -22.68
N GLY A 562 -8.06 4.01 -22.35
CA GLY A 562 -8.39 5.17 -23.18
C GLY A 562 -7.81 5.07 -24.59
N ASN A 563 -6.53 4.72 -24.71
CA ASN A 563 -5.88 4.54 -26.02
C ASN A 563 -6.50 3.39 -26.84
N LEU A 564 -6.97 2.32 -26.17
CA LEU A 564 -7.68 1.23 -26.81
C LEU A 564 -9.01 1.70 -27.43
N VAL A 565 -9.78 2.52 -26.71
CA VAL A 565 -10.99 3.16 -27.26
C VAL A 565 -10.66 4.02 -28.47
N SER A 566 -9.57 4.80 -28.38
CA SER A 566 -9.08 5.62 -29.49
C SER A 566 -8.76 4.77 -30.74
N LEU A 567 -8.08 3.62 -30.59
CA LEU A 567 -7.83 2.67 -31.69
C LEU A 567 -9.13 2.15 -32.32
N LEU A 568 -10.11 1.78 -31.48
CA LEU A 568 -11.40 1.28 -31.95
C LEU A 568 -12.18 2.35 -32.73
N LEU A 569 -12.14 3.61 -32.27
CA LEU A 569 -12.83 4.74 -32.91
C LEU A 569 -12.33 5.05 -34.33
N VAL A 570 -11.04 4.86 -34.59
CA VAL A 570 -10.47 5.05 -35.95
C VAL A 570 -10.61 3.80 -36.82
N GLY A 571 -11.28 2.76 -36.34
CA GLY A 571 -11.47 1.52 -37.06
C GLY A 571 -10.17 0.73 -37.26
N ALA A 572 -9.26 0.78 -36.27
CA ALA A 572 -8.07 -0.06 -36.28
C ALA A 572 -8.46 -1.53 -36.46
N SER A 573 -7.63 -2.28 -37.20
CA SER A 573 -7.85 -3.71 -37.39
C SER A 573 -7.89 -4.45 -36.05
N TRP A 574 -8.51 -5.62 -36.02
CA TRP A 574 -8.56 -6.44 -34.81
C TRP A 574 -7.16 -6.83 -34.31
N GLU A 575 -6.22 -6.99 -35.23
CA GLU A 575 -4.81 -7.20 -34.92
C GLU A 575 -4.22 -5.98 -34.22
N GLY A 576 -4.51 -4.76 -34.68
CA GLY A 576 -3.97 -3.53 -34.10
C GLY A 576 -4.41 -3.30 -32.66
N TRP A 577 -5.70 -3.44 -32.37
CA TRP A 577 -6.18 -3.25 -30.99
C TRP A 577 -5.82 -4.42 -30.07
N LEU A 578 -5.74 -5.66 -30.58
CA LEU A 578 -5.34 -6.82 -29.79
C LEU A 578 -3.86 -6.81 -29.44
N THR A 579 -2.99 -6.49 -30.41
CA THR A 579 -1.55 -6.31 -30.16
C THR A 579 -1.29 -5.18 -29.16
N TYR A 580 -2.05 -4.09 -29.23
CA TYR A 580 -2.03 -3.02 -28.23
C TYR A 580 -2.43 -3.50 -26.83
N ALA A 581 -3.55 -4.21 -26.71
CA ALA A 581 -4.01 -4.74 -25.43
C ALA A 581 -2.98 -5.70 -24.80
N LEU A 582 -2.41 -6.62 -25.59
CA LEU A 582 -1.42 -7.58 -25.10
C LEU A 582 -0.11 -6.92 -24.67
N THR A 583 0.32 -5.87 -25.37
CA THR A 583 1.60 -5.18 -25.05
C THR A 583 1.47 -4.22 -23.87
N PHE A 584 0.45 -3.36 -23.84
CA PHE A 584 0.32 -2.34 -22.80
C PHE A 584 -0.47 -2.82 -21.59
N LEU A 585 -1.67 -3.40 -21.78
CA LEU A 585 -2.48 -3.82 -20.64
C LEU A 585 -1.92 -5.08 -19.97
N VAL A 586 -1.52 -6.09 -20.76
CA VAL A 586 -1.05 -7.36 -20.20
C VAL A 586 0.43 -7.31 -19.86
N ALA A 587 1.31 -7.12 -20.86
CA ALA A 587 2.75 -7.23 -20.63
C ALA A 587 3.29 -6.08 -19.76
N LEU A 588 2.96 -4.82 -20.06
CA LEU A 588 3.44 -3.68 -19.30
C LEU A 588 2.74 -3.53 -17.94
N ASP A 589 1.41 -3.35 -17.92
CA ASP A 589 0.69 -3.02 -16.70
C ASP A 589 0.54 -4.22 -15.78
N MET A 590 0.06 -5.37 -16.26
CA MET A 590 -0.21 -6.53 -15.38
C MET A 590 1.03 -7.32 -14.97
N ILE A 591 2.08 -7.34 -15.79
CA ILE A 591 3.26 -8.19 -15.54
C ILE A 591 4.49 -7.35 -15.17
N TRP A 592 4.95 -6.46 -16.07
CA TRP A 592 6.21 -5.74 -15.90
C TRP A 592 6.17 -4.76 -14.74
N PHE A 593 5.14 -3.91 -14.66
CA PHE A 593 5.04 -2.86 -13.64
C PHE A 593 5.03 -3.41 -12.21
N PRO A 594 4.17 -4.37 -11.82
CA PRO A 594 4.23 -5.01 -10.51
C PRO A 594 5.59 -5.62 -10.22
N SER A 595 6.20 -6.27 -11.22
CA SER A 595 7.52 -6.89 -11.06
C SER A 595 8.61 -5.87 -10.77
N ALA A 596 8.58 -4.70 -11.41
CA ALA A 596 9.50 -3.60 -11.15
C ALA A 596 9.27 -2.99 -9.76
N VAL A 597 8.02 -2.85 -9.32
CA VAL A 597 7.66 -2.40 -7.96
C VAL A 597 8.17 -3.38 -6.92
N PHE A 598 7.92 -4.68 -7.09
CA PHE A 598 8.39 -5.74 -6.19
C PHE A 598 9.92 -5.76 -6.09
N LEU A 599 10.63 -5.73 -7.22
CA LEU A 599 12.09 -5.68 -7.23
C LEU A 599 12.63 -4.44 -6.50
N THR A 600 11.97 -3.31 -6.66
CA THR A 600 12.34 -2.05 -5.99
C THR A 600 12.16 -2.14 -4.47
N ILE A 601 11.06 -2.75 -4.00
CA ILE A 601 10.83 -2.99 -2.58
C ILE A 601 11.93 -3.89 -2.01
N THR A 602 12.22 -5.02 -2.67
CA THR A 602 13.27 -5.94 -2.23
C THR A 602 14.66 -5.30 -2.24
N ALA A 603 14.97 -4.48 -3.25
CA ALA A 603 16.24 -3.74 -3.29
C ALA A 603 16.35 -2.73 -2.14
N CYS A 604 15.26 -2.01 -1.82
CA CYS A 604 15.22 -1.12 -0.66
C CYS A 604 15.45 -1.87 0.65
N GLU A 605 14.82 -3.04 0.82
CA GLU A 605 15.03 -3.89 2.00
C GLU A 605 16.49 -4.27 2.14
N TYR A 606 17.12 -4.76 1.07
CA TYR A 606 18.53 -5.13 1.08
C TYR A 606 19.44 -3.96 1.48
N VAL A 607 19.19 -2.75 0.97
CA VAL A 607 19.96 -1.55 1.32
C VAL A 607 19.78 -1.15 2.77
N LEU A 608 18.58 -1.29 3.32
CA LEU A 608 18.30 -0.96 4.72
C LEU A 608 19.18 -1.77 5.67
N TRP A 609 19.34 -3.06 5.40
CA TRP A 609 20.12 -4.01 6.19
C TRP A 609 21.63 -3.86 6.05
N SER A 610 22.09 -3.30 4.94
CA SER A 610 23.52 -3.09 4.73
C SER A 610 24.06 -2.01 5.67
N GLU A 611 25.14 -2.31 6.39
CA GLU A 611 25.85 -1.38 7.30
C GLU A 611 26.61 -0.24 6.60
N GLN A 612 26.47 -0.10 5.28
CA GLN A 612 27.24 0.90 4.54
C GLN A 612 26.88 2.34 4.87
N LYS A 613 27.90 3.21 4.85
CA LYS A 613 27.82 4.62 5.26
C LYS A 613 26.92 5.50 4.37
N CYS A 614 26.78 5.25 3.05
CA CYS A 614 25.90 6.05 2.17
C CYS A 614 24.59 5.35 1.77
N LYS A 615 23.63 5.22 2.70
CA LYS A 615 22.29 4.69 2.38
C LYS A 615 21.54 5.57 1.38
N MET A 616 21.68 6.89 1.46
CA MET A 616 21.01 7.84 0.57
C MET A 616 21.42 7.66 -0.90
N CYS A 617 22.72 7.49 -1.19
CA CYS A 617 23.22 7.25 -2.54
C CYS A 617 22.56 6.02 -3.17
N ARG A 618 22.41 4.95 -2.39
CA ARG A 618 21.82 3.68 -2.82
C ARG A 618 20.33 3.78 -3.05
N TYR A 619 19.60 4.47 -2.17
CA TYR A 619 18.18 4.74 -2.38
C TYR A 619 17.93 5.56 -3.65
N SER A 620 18.76 6.58 -3.90
CA SER A 620 18.72 7.31 -5.17
C SER A 620 19.01 6.40 -6.36
N ALA A 621 20.02 5.52 -6.26
CA ALA A 621 20.33 4.56 -7.32
C ALA A 621 19.17 3.58 -7.59
N ILE A 622 18.48 3.10 -6.55
CA ILE A 622 17.28 2.27 -6.68
C ILE A 622 16.16 3.05 -7.38
N GLY A 623 15.95 4.32 -7.02
CA GLY A 623 14.96 5.18 -7.67
C GLY A 623 15.25 5.38 -9.16
N VAL A 624 16.53 5.57 -9.52
CA VAL A 624 16.99 5.66 -10.93
C VAL A 624 16.81 4.31 -11.64
N MET A 625 17.15 3.20 -11.00
CA MET A 625 16.94 1.86 -11.55
C MET A 625 15.46 1.61 -11.84
N PHE A 626 14.56 1.94 -10.92
CA PHE A 626 13.13 1.83 -11.12
C PHE A 626 12.66 2.69 -12.29
N ALA A 627 13.09 3.96 -12.37
CA ALA A 627 12.77 4.83 -13.48
C ALA A 627 13.24 4.25 -14.82
N PHE A 628 14.46 3.71 -14.86
CA PHE A 628 15.01 3.04 -16.04
C PHE A 628 14.19 1.80 -16.45
N LEU A 629 13.81 0.94 -15.49
CA LEU A 629 12.96 -0.22 -15.74
C LEU A 629 11.60 0.19 -16.33
N MET A 630 11.00 1.28 -15.83
CA MET A 630 9.75 1.80 -16.37
C MET A 630 9.90 2.33 -17.80
N LEU A 631 10.94 3.11 -18.07
CA LEU A 631 11.22 3.61 -19.41
C LEU A 631 11.52 2.47 -20.39
N ALA A 632 12.27 1.46 -19.96
CA ALA A 632 12.57 0.27 -20.76
C ALA A 632 11.30 -0.51 -21.10
N GLY A 633 10.40 -0.71 -20.15
CA GLY A 633 9.12 -1.39 -20.38
C GLY A 633 8.22 -0.63 -21.36
N ILE A 634 8.14 0.71 -21.24
CA ILE A 634 7.37 1.55 -22.17
C ILE A 634 7.97 1.51 -23.58
N ALA A 635 9.30 1.59 -23.70
CA ALA A 635 10.00 1.51 -24.98
C ALA A 635 9.82 0.14 -25.64
N ALA A 636 9.98 -0.95 -24.88
CA ALA A 636 9.78 -2.31 -25.36
C ALA A 636 8.34 -2.55 -25.83
N SER A 637 7.36 -2.08 -25.07
CA SER A 637 5.93 -2.15 -25.46
C SER A 637 5.68 -1.41 -26.77
N SER A 638 6.27 -0.23 -26.93
CA SER A 638 6.14 0.56 -28.17
C SER A 638 6.78 -0.12 -29.38
N LEU A 639 7.95 -0.76 -29.20
CA LEU A 639 8.63 -1.51 -30.26
C LEU A 639 7.88 -2.80 -30.65
N ALA A 640 7.27 -3.46 -29.67
CA ALA A 640 6.54 -4.71 -29.84
C ALA A 640 5.27 -4.56 -30.69
N LEU A 641 4.68 -3.36 -30.76
CA LEU A 641 3.48 -3.08 -31.56
C LEU A 641 3.65 -3.34 -33.06
N ASN A 642 4.89 -3.37 -33.57
CA ASN A 642 5.15 -3.47 -35.01
C ASN A 642 4.98 -4.88 -35.58
N SER A 643 4.88 -5.92 -34.75
CA SER A 643 4.69 -7.30 -35.22
C SER A 643 4.22 -8.25 -34.12
N TRP A 644 3.49 -9.31 -34.49
CA TRP A 644 3.12 -10.39 -33.58
C TRP A 644 4.31 -11.07 -32.91
N VAL A 645 5.42 -11.23 -33.64
CA VAL A 645 6.67 -11.76 -33.08
C VAL A 645 7.20 -10.85 -31.98
N GLY A 646 7.14 -9.52 -32.19
CA GLY A 646 7.48 -8.53 -31.17
C GLY A 646 6.60 -8.62 -29.92
N VAL A 647 5.28 -8.73 -30.10
CA VAL A 647 4.32 -8.90 -29.00
C VAL A 647 4.62 -10.15 -28.17
N LEU A 648 4.76 -11.32 -28.81
CA LEU A 648 5.04 -12.58 -28.13
C LEU A 648 6.40 -12.56 -27.43
N SER A 649 7.41 -11.98 -28.08
CA SER A 649 8.75 -11.81 -27.49
C SER A 649 8.70 -10.92 -26.25
N TRP A 650 7.96 -9.81 -26.31
CA TRP A 650 7.81 -8.91 -25.17
C TRP A 650 7.07 -9.56 -24.01
N LEU A 651 5.97 -10.27 -24.26
CA LEU A 651 5.25 -11.05 -23.24
C LEU A 651 6.16 -12.08 -22.56
N CYS A 652 6.99 -12.78 -23.34
CA CYS A 652 7.96 -13.72 -22.81
C CYS A 652 8.98 -13.02 -21.89
N VAL A 653 9.59 -11.91 -22.34
CA VAL A 653 10.54 -11.11 -21.56
C VAL A 653 9.91 -10.60 -20.26
N ALA A 654 8.71 -10.04 -20.32
CA ALA A 654 8.00 -9.55 -19.14
C ALA A 654 7.73 -10.67 -18.14
N THR A 655 7.31 -11.85 -18.62
CA THR A 655 7.05 -13.03 -17.78
C THR A 655 8.33 -13.57 -17.12
N VAL A 656 9.42 -13.64 -17.88
CA VAL A 656 10.74 -14.05 -17.35
C VAL A 656 11.22 -13.06 -16.30
N PHE A 657 11.08 -11.75 -16.55
CA PHE A 657 11.41 -10.71 -15.57
C PHE A 657 10.58 -10.83 -14.30
N ALA A 658 9.27 -11.09 -14.41
CA ALA A 658 8.41 -11.33 -13.25
C ALA A 658 8.88 -12.54 -12.42
N GLY A 659 9.17 -13.66 -13.08
CA GLY A 659 9.72 -14.85 -12.43
C GLY A 659 11.07 -14.60 -11.75
N PHE A 660 11.93 -13.79 -12.36
CA PHE A 660 13.22 -13.39 -11.79
C PHE A 660 13.06 -12.50 -10.55
N SER A 661 12.27 -11.42 -10.65
CA SER A 661 11.99 -10.51 -9.54
C SER A 661 11.40 -11.24 -8.34
N TRP A 662 10.50 -12.20 -8.58
CA TRP A 662 9.95 -13.07 -7.54
C TRP A 662 11.01 -13.96 -6.89
N ARG A 663 11.89 -14.60 -7.68
CA ARG A 663 12.97 -15.45 -7.14
C ARG A 663 13.94 -14.65 -6.27
N ILE A 664 14.30 -13.43 -6.69
CA ILE A 664 15.12 -12.53 -5.86
C ILE A 664 14.41 -12.22 -4.55
N SER A 665 13.14 -11.81 -4.61
CA SER A 665 12.37 -11.49 -3.40
C SER A 665 12.32 -12.66 -2.43
N LYS A 666 12.06 -13.88 -2.94
CA LYS A 666 12.09 -15.10 -2.13
C LYS A 666 13.47 -15.37 -1.54
N ALA A 667 14.54 -15.23 -2.32
CA ALA A 667 15.90 -15.43 -1.86
C ALA A 667 16.29 -14.42 -0.75
N CYS A 668 15.97 -13.14 -0.93
CA CYS A 668 16.17 -12.12 0.08
C CYS A 668 15.38 -12.42 1.37
N ALA A 669 14.12 -12.86 1.25
CA ALA A 669 13.30 -13.25 2.40
C ALA A 669 13.78 -14.52 3.11
N MET A 670 14.55 -15.39 2.45
CA MET A 670 15.20 -16.55 3.07
C MET A 670 16.50 -16.15 3.76
N ALA A 671 17.38 -15.41 3.07
CA ALA A 671 18.61 -14.88 3.66
C ALA A 671 18.33 -14.00 4.89
N TYR A 672 17.22 -13.26 4.87
CA TYR A 672 16.78 -12.49 6.03
C TYR A 672 16.44 -13.35 7.24
N ARG A 673 15.84 -14.54 7.03
CA ARG A 673 15.54 -15.47 8.12
C ARG A 673 16.82 -16.05 8.73
N GLU A 674 17.78 -16.42 7.89
CA GLU A 674 19.07 -16.97 8.33
C GLU A 674 19.93 -15.97 9.12
N LEU A 675 19.76 -14.66 8.91
CA LEU A 675 20.49 -13.62 9.66
C LEU A 675 19.89 -13.31 11.04
N GLU A 676 18.65 -13.74 11.28
CA GLU A 676 17.94 -13.44 12.53
C GLU A 676 17.89 -14.64 13.48
N GLU A 677 17.92 -15.87 12.93
CA GLU A 677 18.21 -17.11 13.67
C GLU A 677 19.68 -17.14 14.11
#